data_AF-A0A091GZX5-F1
#
_entry.id   AF-A0A091GZX5-F1
#
_cell.length_a   1.000
_cell.length_b   1.000
_cell.length_c   1.000
_cell.angle_alpha   90.00
_cell.angle_beta   90.00
_cell.angle_gamma   90.00
#
_symmetry.space_group_name_H-M   'P 1'
#
loop_
_entity.id
_entity.type
_entity.pdbx_description
1 polymer ?
#
loop_
_entity_poly.entity_id
_entity_poly.type
_entity_poly.pdbx_seq_one_letter_code
_entity_poly.pdbx_strand_id
1 'polypeptide(L)'
;ELGLVITGTLPVFNLTKEQNGKINQLILGVMGVDVSLEDIKKLTPRFTLCPNGYYFAIDPNGYVLLHPNLQPKQIGVGIPKVILRKRRPNVQNPKSQEPVTLDFLDAELENDIKVEIRKKMIDGESGEKTFETLVKSQDERYIDKGNRTYTWTAVNGTDYSLALVLPSYSFYYIKAKIEEPITQARCKYYEDSETLKLDHFDEAGYTFIAPREYCNDVKKSENNTEFLLNFNEFIDRNTPSSPSCNTDMVIRVLLDAGFTNELAQNYWSKLSLDGVVAQFVVTDGGITRVFPKRAGEDWLENAETYEVSFYKRSLDNDNYIFTAPYYNKSGANSYETGIMVSKAVEITINGKLLKPAVVGIKIDATSWMENFTKTTIKSLCNSEICGCERNSMHVDCVILDDGGFLLMSNRDEYTQQIGRFFGEIDPGLMRNLINMSLYAFNKSYDYQSVCDPEEEPKQGSGLRSAYVPTITDILHLGWWASAAAWSILQQLFLSLTFPRFLEAADMEDDDFGAALPKTSCITEQTQYFFENDDKSFSGIVDCINCSRLYHAEKISNTNLVFIISDSQLLCRSCDPKPLMQAEKPDEGPNPCEMVKQPRYRKGPDVCFDEAKQEDSADCGGVSGLSPSLWSMVGIQLVLLWLLSGSRHCQL
;
A
#
# COMPACT_ATOMS: atom_id res chain seq x y z
N GLU A 1 13.45 -9.93 12.54
CA GLU A 1 12.15 -9.66 13.19
C GLU A 1 11.16 -10.72 12.71
N LEU A 2 10.22 -11.18 13.54
CA LEU A 2 9.29 -12.27 13.19
C LEU A 2 8.18 -11.86 12.20
N GLY A 3 8.05 -10.56 11.91
CA GLY A 3 7.03 -10.03 11.02
C GLY A 3 5.64 -10.02 11.67
N LEU A 4 4.60 -10.13 10.83
CA LEU A 4 3.21 -10.25 11.28
C LEU A 4 2.98 -11.65 11.87
N VAL A 5 2.44 -11.70 13.08
CA VAL A 5 2.16 -12.94 13.83
C VAL A 5 0.78 -12.90 14.46
N ILE A 6 0.22 -14.09 14.69
CA ILE A 6 -0.92 -14.29 15.57
C ILE A 6 -0.50 -15.12 16.77
N THR A 7 -1.08 -14.84 17.94
CA THR A 7 -0.73 -15.55 19.18
C THR A 7 -1.95 -16.33 19.68
N GLY A 8 -1.82 -17.64 19.78
CA GLY A 8 -2.79 -18.48 20.47
C GLY A 8 -2.57 -18.40 21.98
N THR A 9 -3.57 -17.98 22.74
CA THR A 9 -3.46 -17.74 24.20
C THR A 9 -4.27 -18.73 25.03
N LEU A 10 -3.73 -19.16 26.17
CA LEU A 10 -4.43 -19.99 27.15
C LEU A 10 -4.18 -19.47 28.59
N PRO A 11 -5.23 -19.16 29.39
CA PRO A 11 -5.05 -18.73 30.77
C PRO A 11 -4.66 -19.91 31.68
N VAL A 12 -3.75 -19.64 32.63
CA VAL A 12 -3.32 -20.61 33.65
C VAL A 12 -3.89 -20.20 34.99
N PHE A 13 -4.70 -21.06 35.59
CA PHE A 13 -5.39 -20.78 36.86
C PHE A 13 -4.58 -21.24 38.07
N ASN A 14 -4.68 -20.49 39.17
CA ASN A 14 -4.07 -20.89 40.43
C ASN A 14 -4.99 -21.88 41.18
N LEU A 15 -4.60 -23.15 41.24
CA LEU A 15 -5.40 -24.21 41.88
C LEU A 15 -5.07 -24.44 43.37
N THR A 16 -4.28 -23.56 43.98
CA THR A 16 -3.94 -23.68 45.41
C THR A 16 -5.14 -23.37 46.30
N LYS A 17 -5.34 -24.20 47.34
CA LYS A 17 -6.39 -24.02 48.35
C LYS A 17 -5.78 -23.36 49.58
N GLU A 18 -6.37 -22.25 50.03
CA GLU A 18 -5.99 -21.64 51.30
C GLU A 18 -6.47 -22.50 52.49
N GLN A 19 -5.85 -22.32 53.66
CA GLN A 19 -6.18 -23.07 54.88
C GLN A 19 -7.65 -22.89 55.32
N ASN A 20 -8.32 -21.83 54.87
CA ASN A 20 -9.75 -21.56 55.14
C ASN A 20 -10.72 -22.21 54.12
N GLY A 21 -10.23 -23.03 53.19
CA GLY A 21 -11.06 -23.71 52.19
C GLY A 21 -11.50 -22.83 51.01
N LYS A 22 -11.09 -21.56 50.96
CA LYS A 22 -11.24 -20.69 49.78
C LYS A 22 -10.23 -21.07 48.70
N ILE A 23 -10.70 -21.15 47.45
CA ILE A 23 -9.87 -21.38 46.26
C ILE A 23 -9.52 -20.01 45.68
N ASN A 24 -8.27 -19.82 45.26
CA ASN A 24 -7.81 -18.59 44.62
C ASN A 24 -8.58 -18.32 43.32
N GLN A 25 -9.08 -17.09 43.16
CA GLN A 25 -9.92 -16.68 42.01
C GLN A 25 -9.10 -16.06 40.87
N LEU A 26 -7.79 -15.88 41.06
CA LEU A 26 -6.91 -15.22 40.10
C LEU A 26 -6.21 -16.21 39.16
N ILE A 27 -5.94 -15.73 37.94
CA ILE A 27 -5.01 -16.37 37.02
C ILE A 27 -3.57 -16.17 37.50
N LEU A 28 -2.72 -17.17 37.29
CA LEU A 28 -1.27 -17.03 37.42
C LEU A 28 -0.69 -16.18 36.29
N GLY A 29 -1.27 -16.33 35.10
CA GLY A 29 -0.85 -15.65 33.88
C GLY A 29 -1.48 -16.28 32.64
N VAL A 30 -1.01 -15.87 31.47
CA VAL A 30 -1.46 -16.37 30.17
C VAL A 30 -0.27 -16.94 29.43
N MET A 31 -0.41 -18.16 28.92
CA MET A 31 0.58 -18.75 28.01
C MET A 31 0.21 -18.38 26.57
N GLY A 32 1.19 -18.03 25.76
CA GLY A 32 1.03 -17.68 24.34
C GLY A 32 1.97 -18.50 23.47
N VAL A 33 1.50 -18.86 22.27
CA VAL A 33 2.33 -19.42 21.20
C VAL A 33 2.08 -18.64 19.91
N ASP A 34 3.17 -18.19 19.28
CA ASP A 34 3.09 -17.39 18.06
C ASP A 34 3.10 -18.28 16.82
N VAL A 35 2.28 -17.89 15.85
CA VAL A 35 2.26 -18.44 14.50
C VAL A 35 2.54 -17.29 13.53
N SER A 36 3.59 -17.43 12.72
CA SER A 36 3.91 -16.43 11.70
C SER A 36 2.95 -16.53 10.52
N LEU A 37 2.57 -15.38 9.95
CA LEU A 37 1.80 -15.37 8.71
C LEU A 37 2.57 -16.00 7.53
N GLU A 38 3.91 -16.03 7.58
CA GLU A 38 4.71 -16.72 6.56
C GLU A 38 4.48 -18.23 6.56
N ASP A 39 4.32 -18.84 7.73
CA ASP A 39 4.02 -20.26 7.87
C ASP A 39 2.61 -20.58 7.33
N ILE A 40 1.64 -19.69 7.58
CA ILE A 40 0.29 -19.81 7.00
C ILE A 40 0.34 -19.66 5.47
N LYS A 41 1.12 -18.70 4.95
CA LYS A 41 1.28 -18.50 3.50
C LYS A 41 1.86 -19.74 2.80
N LYS A 42 2.75 -20.50 3.45
CA LYS A 42 3.29 -21.77 2.92
C LYS A 42 2.22 -22.85 2.75
N LEU A 43 1.16 -22.84 3.57
CA LEU A 43 0.01 -23.75 3.44
C LEU A 43 -0.94 -23.36 2.30
N THR A 44 -0.86 -22.12 1.81
CA THR A 44 -1.69 -21.57 0.72
C THR A 44 -0.85 -21.30 -0.55
N PRO A 45 -0.41 -22.33 -1.28
CA PRO A 45 0.46 -22.15 -2.45
C PRO A 45 -0.25 -21.38 -3.57
N ARG A 46 0.38 -20.30 -4.03
CA ARG A 46 -0.16 -19.42 -5.09
C ARG A 46 0.37 -19.76 -6.49
N PHE A 47 1.49 -20.48 -6.61
CA PHE A 47 2.17 -20.73 -7.89
C PHE A 47 1.41 -21.65 -8.87
N THR A 48 0.42 -22.38 -8.36
CA THR A 48 -0.51 -23.16 -9.22
C THR A 48 -1.68 -22.30 -9.70
N LEU A 49 -1.87 -21.15 -9.07
CA LEU A 49 -2.88 -20.17 -9.44
C LEU A 49 -2.25 -19.17 -10.41
N CYS A 50 -3.06 -18.66 -11.34
CA CYS A 50 -2.68 -17.48 -12.10
C CYS A 50 -2.42 -16.29 -11.14
N PRO A 51 -1.57 -15.30 -11.46
CA PRO A 51 -1.27 -14.19 -10.55
C PRO A 51 -2.45 -13.32 -10.10
N ASN A 52 -3.58 -13.37 -10.81
CA ASN A 52 -4.82 -12.72 -10.37
C ASN A 52 -5.64 -13.59 -9.39
N GLY A 53 -5.22 -14.83 -9.15
CA GLY A 53 -5.79 -15.73 -8.17
C GLY A 53 -5.09 -15.62 -6.81
N TYR A 54 -5.86 -15.54 -5.74
CA TYR A 54 -5.31 -15.41 -4.39
C TYR A 54 -6.24 -16.00 -3.33
N TYR A 55 -5.63 -16.39 -2.22
CA TYR A 55 -6.35 -16.74 -1.00
C TYR A 55 -6.52 -15.50 -0.13
N PHE A 56 -7.62 -15.46 0.59
CA PHE A 56 -7.78 -14.56 1.73
C PHE A 56 -8.46 -15.28 2.89
N ALA A 57 -8.17 -14.86 4.12
CA ALA A 57 -8.77 -15.41 5.32
C ALA A 57 -9.30 -14.28 6.19
N ILE A 58 -10.46 -14.50 6.81
CA ILE A 58 -11.11 -13.50 7.66
C ILE A 58 -11.48 -14.07 9.03
N ASP A 59 -11.53 -13.15 9.99
CA ASP A 59 -11.96 -13.35 11.36
C ASP A 59 -13.50 -13.19 11.47
N PRO A 60 -14.13 -13.62 12.57
CA PRO A 60 -15.56 -13.35 12.84
C PRO A 60 -15.89 -11.85 12.99
N ASN A 61 -14.87 -11.01 13.14
CA ASN A 61 -14.97 -9.54 13.11
C ASN A 61 -14.88 -8.95 11.68
N GLY A 62 -14.49 -9.77 10.70
CA GLY A 62 -14.24 -9.42 9.30
C GLY A 62 -12.84 -8.88 8.99
N TYR A 63 -11.94 -8.82 9.98
CA TYR A 63 -10.54 -8.48 9.75
C TYR A 63 -9.85 -9.57 8.91
N VAL A 64 -8.95 -9.15 8.03
CA VAL A 64 -8.19 -10.07 7.17
C VAL A 64 -6.95 -10.57 7.89
N LEU A 65 -6.87 -11.89 8.06
CA LEU A 65 -5.69 -12.59 8.55
C LEU A 65 -4.65 -12.76 7.44
N LEU A 66 -5.11 -13.05 6.22
CA LEU A 66 -4.27 -13.28 5.05
C LEU A 66 -4.89 -12.55 3.86
N HIS A 67 -4.14 -11.67 3.21
CA HIS A 67 -4.56 -10.98 2.00
C HIS A 67 -3.32 -10.46 1.23
N PRO A 68 -3.32 -10.38 -0.11
CA PRO A 68 -2.21 -9.78 -0.87
C PRO A 68 -1.92 -8.32 -0.51
N ASN A 69 -2.96 -7.53 -0.21
CA ASN A 69 -2.83 -6.11 0.15
C ASN A 69 -2.47 -5.87 1.63
N LEU A 70 -2.37 -6.92 2.45
CA LEU A 70 -1.99 -6.78 3.86
C LEU A 70 -0.46 -6.60 3.98
N GLN A 71 -0.03 -5.42 4.43
CA GLN A 71 1.37 -5.07 4.64
C GLN A 71 1.77 -5.18 6.12
N PRO A 72 3.08 -5.34 6.43
CA PRO A 72 3.58 -5.34 7.80
C PRO A 72 3.54 -3.95 8.47
N LYS A 73 3.20 -2.89 7.72
CA LYS A 73 3.09 -1.53 8.22
C LYS A 73 1.90 -1.41 9.17
N GLN A 74 2.05 -0.55 10.17
CA GLN A 74 0.97 -0.24 11.09
C GLN A 74 -0.14 0.54 10.39
N ILE A 75 -1.37 0.31 10.85
CA ILE A 75 -2.55 1.01 10.34
C ILE A 75 -2.53 2.44 10.89
N GLY A 76 -2.62 3.42 10.00
CA GLY A 76 -2.69 4.83 10.34
C GLY A 76 -4.11 5.22 10.76
N VAL A 77 -4.19 6.17 11.70
CA VAL A 77 -5.45 6.78 12.12
C VAL A 77 -5.35 8.29 11.94
N GLY A 78 -6.06 8.81 10.95
CA GLY A 78 -6.05 10.22 10.59
C GLY A 78 -4.68 10.74 10.12
N ILE A 79 -4.51 12.06 10.18
CA ILE A 79 -3.29 12.75 9.77
C ILE A 79 -2.36 12.91 10.97
N PRO A 80 -1.10 12.42 10.89
CA PRO A 80 -0.16 12.54 11.99
C PRO A 80 0.23 14.00 12.23
N LYS A 81 0.03 14.47 13.46
CA LYS A 81 0.34 15.84 13.88
C LYS A 81 1.38 15.80 14.99
N VAL A 82 2.51 16.48 14.79
CA VAL A 82 3.63 16.46 15.75
C VAL A 82 4.06 17.88 16.10
N ILE A 83 4.04 18.19 17.40
CA ILE A 83 4.58 19.46 17.91
C ILE A 83 6.07 19.27 18.21
N LEU A 84 6.91 19.56 17.23
CA LEU A 84 8.39 19.44 17.32
C LEU A 84 8.97 20.11 18.57
N ARG A 85 8.52 21.32 18.89
CA ARG A 85 9.04 22.10 20.03
C ARG A 85 8.80 21.48 21.41
N LYS A 86 7.87 20.52 21.52
CA LYS A 86 7.59 19.79 22.77
C LYS A 86 8.38 18.49 22.87
N ARG A 87 9.01 18.02 21.78
CA ARG A 87 9.83 16.80 21.81
C ARG A 87 11.19 17.12 22.42
N ARG A 88 11.56 16.34 23.43
CA ARG A 88 12.92 16.36 23.99
C ARG A 88 13.75 15.29 23.25
N PRO A 89 14.96 15.62 22.73
CA PRO A 89 15.72 14.75 21.84
C PRO A 89 16.14 13.41 22.48
N ASN A 90 16.33 13.37 23.81
CA ASN A 90 16.83 12.19 24.52
C ASN A 90 15.76 11.41 25.30
N VAL A 91 14.48 11.59 24.95
CA VAL A 91 13.36 10.87 25.58
C VAL A 91 12.70 9.95 24.56
N GLN A 92 12.86 8.64 24.74
CA GLN A 92 12.22 7.64 23.90
C GLN A 92 10.72 7.58 24.21
N ASN A 93 9.90 8.03 23.26
CA ASN A 93 8.46 7.83 23.34
C ASN A 93 8.10 6.35 23.09
N PRO A 94 7.01 5.84 23.68
CA PRO A 94 6.49 4.51 23.39
C PRO A 94 6.33 4.35 21.87
N LYS A 95 6.88 3.27 21.32
CA LYS A 95 6.56 2.85 19.95
C LYS A 95 5.17 2.22 19.96
N SER A 96 4.47 2.31 18.84
CA SER A 96 3.08 1.86 18.72
C SER A 96 2.90 0.39 19.13
N GLN A 97 1.79 0.12 19.81
CA GLN A 97 1.37 -1.18 20.33
C GLN A 97 0.07 -1.65 19.64
N GLU A 98 -0.38 -0.94 18.61
CA GLU A 98 -1.66 -1.22 17.97
C GLU A 98 -1.57 -2.45 17.06
N PRO A 99 -2.58 -3.33 17.09
CA PRO A 99 -2.64 -4.47 16.20
C PRO A 99 -2.96 -4.04 14.77
N VAL A 100 -2.43 -4.76 13.80
CA VAL A 100 -2.73 -4.55 12.37
C VAL A 100 -4.09 -5.17 12.05
N THR A 101 -5.16 -4.39 12.24
CA THR A 101 -6.56 -4.79 12.04
C THR A 101 -7.14 -4.22 10.74
N LEU A 102 -6.67 -4.73 9.60
CA LEU A 102 -7.20 -4.33 8.30
C LEU A 102 -8.48 -5.13 8.01
N ASP A 103 -9.53 -4.47 7.53
CA ASP A 103 -10.80 -5.11 7.19
C ASP A 103 -10.81 -5.59 5.73
N PHE A 104 -11.55 -6.66 5.41
CA PHE A 104 -11.72 -7.14 4.03
C PHE A 104 -12.28 -6.07 3.09
N LEU A 105 -13.27 -5.30 3.55
CA LEU A 105 -13.90 -4.22 2.73
C LEU A 105 -12.99 -2.99 2.58
N ASP A 106 -11.92 -2.90 3.35
CA ASP A 106 -10.91 -1.84 3.24
C ASP A 106 -9.69 -2.33 2.42
N ALA A 107 -9.41 -3.64 2.46
CA ALA A 107 -8.36 -4.29 1.69
C ALA A 107 -8.68 -4.39 0.19
N GLU A 108 -9.96 -4.44 -0.17
CA GLU A 108 -10.46 -4.45 -1.55
C GLU A 108 -11.48 -3.34 -1.79
N LEU A 109 -11.73 -2.99 -3.06
CA LEU A 109 -12.83 -2.08 -3.41
C LEU A 109 -14.18 -2.67 -2.96
N GLU A 110 -14.90 -1.90 -2.14
CA GLU A 110 -16.19 -2.27 -1.56
C GLU A 110 -17.28 -2.43 -2.64
N ASN A 111 -18.13 -3.44 -2.45
CA ASN A 111 -19.29 -3.74 -3.31
C ASN A 111 -20.33 -4.47 -2.45
N ASP A 112 -21.62 -4.20 -2.66
CA ASP A 112 -22.73 -4.84 -1.95
C ASP A 112 -22.62 -6.37 -1.95
N ILE A 113 -22.22 -6.96 -3.08
CA ILE A 113 -22.03 -8.42 -3.20
C ILE A 113 -20.88 -8.91 -2.31
N LYS A 114 -19.80 -8.12 -2.17
CA LYS A 114 -18.68 -8.45 -1.27
C LYS A 114 -19.09 -8.32 0.20
N VAL A 115 -19.98 -7.38 0.55
CA VAL A 115 -20.57 -7.29 1.88
C VAL A 115 -21.38 -8.55 2.21
N GLU A 116 -22.17 -9.06 1.26
CA GLU A 116 -22.89 -10.33 1.42
C GLU A 116 -21.94 -11.52 1.62
N ILE A 117 -20.89 -11.64 0.80
CA ILE A 117 -19.89 -12.71 0.91
C ILE A 117 -19.22 -12.67 2.28
N ARG A 118 -18.77 -11.48 2.69
CA ARG A 118 -18.16 -11.28 4.01
C ARG A 118 -19.09 -11.72 5.13
N LYS A 119 -20.37 -11.34 5.08
CA LYS A 119 -21.34 -11.73 6.10
C LYS A 119 -21.48 -13.26 6.19
N LYS A 120 -21.64 -13.95 5.05
CA LYS A 120 -21.76 -15.41 5.00
C LYS A 120 -20.51 -16.11 5.55
N MET A 121 -19.33 -15.59 5.25
CA MET A 121 -18.07 -16.10 5.79
C MET A 121 -17.95 -15.91 7.30
N ILE A 122 -18.39 -14.76 7.84
CA ILE A 122 -18.44 -14.50 9.30
C ILE A 122 -19.40 -15.47 10.00
N ASP A 123 -20.53 -15.80 9.36
CA ASP A 123 -21.50 -16.76 9.88
C ASP A 123 -21.02 -18.22 9.76
N GLY A 124 -19.89 -18.47 9.10
CA GLY A 124 -19.28 -19.79 8.93
C GLY A 124 -19.91 -20.64 7.82
N GLU A 125 -20.65 -20.02 6.90
CA GLU A 125 -21.25 -20.70 5.76
C GLU A 125 -20.22 -20.97 4.66
N SER A 126 -20.35 -22.10 3.94
CA SER A 126 -19.58 -22.36 2.72
C SER A 126 -20.38 -21.95 1.48
N GLY A 127 -19.70 -21.42 0.47
CA GLY A 127 -20.37 -20.98 -0.76
C GLY A 127 -19.44 -20.61 -1.90
N GLU A 128 -20.05 -20.35 -3.05
CA GLU A 128 -19.41 -19.85 -4.25
C GLU A 128 -20.25 -18.72 -4.86
N LYS A 129 -19.58 -17.70 -5.40
CA LYS A 129 -20.21 -16.60 -6.11
C LYS A 129 -19.31 -16.07 -7.22
N THR A 130 -19.86 -16.03 -8.43
CA THR A 130 -19.21 -15.40 -9.59
C THR A 130 -19.91 -14.09 -9.92
N PHE A 131 -19.15 -13.01 -10.09
CA PHE A 131 -19.66 -11.68 -10.43
C PHE A 131 -18.55 -10.79 -10.99
N GLU A 132 -18.96 -9.76 -11.72
CA GLU A 132 -18.05 -8.74 -12.25
C GLU A 132 -17.73 -7.71 -11.17
N THR A 133 -16.45 -7.40 -11.01
CA THR A 133 -15.95 -6.49 -9.97
C THR A 133 -14.86 -5.59 -10.52
N LEU A 134 -14.72 -4.42 -9.88
CA LEU A 134 -13.59 -3.54 -10.09
C LEU A 134 -12.39 -4.06 -9.30
N VAL A 135 -11.27 -4.24 -10.00
CA VAL A 135 -10.01 -4.73 -9.45
C VAL A 135 -9.02 -3.58 -9.50
N LYS A 136 -8.55 -3.17 -8.32
CA LYS A 136 -7.50 -2.17 -8.20
C LYS A 136 -6.17 -2.77 -8.67
N SER A 137 -5.47 -2.05 -9.55
CA SER A 137 -4.13 -2.45 -10.01
C SER A 137 -3.10 -2.39 -8.88
N GLN A 138 -2.04 -3.19 -8.99
CA GLN A 138 -0.95 -3.27 -8.03
C GLN A 138 -0.18 -1.94 -7.86
N ASP A 139 -0.12 -1.13 -8.91
CA ASP A 139 0.51 0.20 -8.91
C ASP A 139 -0.46 1.33 -8.51
N GLU A 140 -1.70 0.97 -8.16
CA GLU A 140 -2.73 1.88 -7.64
C GLU A 140 -3.15 3.01 -8.58
N ARG A 141 -2.77 2.94 -9.86
CA ARG A 141 -3.11 3.94 -10.89
C ARG A 141 -4.35 3.59 -11.72
N TYR A 142 -4.64 2.30 -11.84
CA TYR A 142 -5.69 1.79 -12.72
C TYR A 142 -6.71 0.96 -11.96
N ILE A 143 -7.93 0.90 -12.50
CA ILE A 143 -8.98 -0.03 -12.13
C ILE A 143 -9.40 -0.79 -13.38
N ASP A 144 -9.35 -2.12 -13.32
CA ASP A 144 -9.83 -2.98 -14.40
C ASP A 144 -11.14 -3.68 -13.97
N LYS A 145 -12.07 -3.85 -14.92
CA LYS A 145 -13.28 -4.65 -14.72
C LYS A 145 -12.92 -6.13 -14.93
N GLY A 146 -13.09 -6.94 -13.89
CA GLY A 146 -12.73 -8.36 -13.91
C GLY A 146 -13.86 -9.24 -13.40
N ASN A 147 -14.16 -10.31 -14.15
CA ASN A 147 -15.07 -11.36 -13.69
C ASN A 147 -14.34 -12.33 -12.74
N ARG A 148 -14.74 -12.31 -11.47
CA ARG A 148 -14.09 -13.07 -10.39
C ARG A 148 -15.07 -14.07 -9.80
N THR A 149 -14.56 -15.26 -9.51
CA THR A 149 -15.26 -16.30 -8.76
C THR A 149 -14.66 -16.39 -7.37
N TYR A 150 -15.47 -16.08 -6.36
CA TYR A 150 -15.14 -16.20 -4.95
C TYR A 150 -15.68 -17.52 -4.43
N THR A 151 -14.84 -18.31 -3.79
CA THR A 151 -15.20 -19.56 -3.13
C THR A 151 -14.74 -19.49 -1.68
N TRP A 152 -15.57 -19.88 -0.71
CA TRP A 152 -15.21 -19.76 0.71
C TRP A 152 -15.75 -20.91 1.55
N THR A 153 -15.08 -21.17 2.66
CA THR A 153 -15.44 -22.20 3.63
C THR A 153 -14.91 -21.86 5.02
N ALA A 154 -15.53 -22.40 6.07
CA ALA A 154 -15.01 -22.29 7.44
C ALA A 154 -13.79 -23.20 7.65
N VAL A 155 -12.83 -22.76 8.49
CA VAL A 155 -11.68 -23.57 8.90
C VAL A 155 -12.06 -24.37 10.15
N ASN A 156 -12.22 -25.68 9.99
CA ASN A 156 -12.63 -26.55 11.09
C ASN A 156 -11.69 -26.42 12.31
N GLY A 157 -12.27 -26.16 13.49
CA GLY A 157 -11.53 -26.05 14.75
C GLY A 157 -11.08 -24.62 15.11
N THR A 158 -11.40 -23.63 14.28
CA THR A 158 -11.18 -22.20 14.57
C THR A 158 -12.38 -21.37 14.09
N ASP A 159 -12.44 -20.10 14.49
CA ASP A 159 -13.49 -19.17 14.04
C ASP A 159 -13.15 -18.48 12.71
N TYR A 160 -12.02 -18.82 12.09
CA TYR A 160 -11.59 -18.24 10.82
C TYR A 160 -12.33 -18.87 9.64
N SER A 161 -12.60 -18.05 8.62
CA SER A 161 -13.07 -18.52 7.31
C SER A 161 -12.02 -18.22 6.24
N LEU A 162 -11.78 -19.19 5.35
CA LEU A 162 -10.83 -19.09 4.25
C LEU A 162 -11.59 -19.03 2.92
N ALA A 163 -11.12 -18.15 2.04
CA ALA A 163 -11.63 -17.98 0.70
C ALA A 163 -10.52 -17.99 -0.35
N LEU A 164 -10.92 -18.32 -1.58
CA LEU A 164 -10.10 -18.34 -2.77
C LEU A 164 -10.83 -17.57 -3.88
N VAL A 165 -10.10 -16.62 -4.47
CA VAL A 165 -10.55 -15.82 -5.61
C VAL A 165 -9.85 -16.31 -6.86
N LEU A 166 -10.62 -16.59 -7.92
CA LEU A 166 -10.08 -16.98 -9.22
C LEU A 166 -10.77 -16.22 -10.36
N PRO A 167 -10.03 -15.73 -11.37
CA PRO A 167 -10.63 -15.39 -12.66
C PRO A 167 -11.16 -16.63 -13.38
N SER A 168 -12.16 -16.42 -14.24
CA SER A 168 -12.78 -17.49 -15.04
C SER A 168 -11.79 -18.23 -15.96
N TYR A 169 -10.72 -17.56 -16.41
CA TYR A 169 -9.69 -18.15 -17.28
C TYR A 169 -8.60 -18.92 -16.53
N SER A 170 -8.56 -18.91 -15.19
CA SER A 170 -7.52 -19.59 -14.40
C SER A 170 -7.97 -20.91 -13.77
N PHE A 171 -9.08 -21.49 -14.23
CA PHE A 171 -9.53 -22.81 -13.74
C PHE A 171 -8.62 -23.95 -14.19
N TYR A 172 -7.77 -23.71 -15.18
CA TYR A 172 -6.76 -24.66 -15.66
C TYR A 172 -5.37 -24.05 -15.50
N TYR A 173 -4.39 -24.91 -15.19
CA TYR A 173 -2.98 -24.55 -15.09
C TYR A 173 -2.13 -25.58 -15.83
N ILE A 174 -0.92 -25.19 -16.21
CA ILE A 174 0.03 -26.05 -16.90
C ILE A 174 0.89 -26.77 -15.87
N LYS A 175 0.75 -28.09 -15.77
CA LYS A 175 1.70 -28.93 -15.05
C LYS A 175 2.72 -29.48 -16.04
N ALA A 176 3.98 -29.14 -15.86
CA ALA A 176 5.06 -29.67 -16.69
C ALA A 176 5.24 -31.17 -16.36
N LYS A 177 4.99 -32.03 -17.35
CA LYS A 177 5.26 -33.46 -17.29
C LYS A 177 6.34 -33.79 -18.31
N ILE A 178 7.58 -33.80 -17.86
CA ILE A 178 8.70 -34.21 -18.70
C ILE A 178 9.14 -35.55 -18.14
N GLU A 179 8.47 -36.62 -18.58
CA GLU A 179 8.64 -37.99 -18.04
C GLU A 179 9.72 -38.80 -18.78
N GLU A 180 10.34 -38.25 -19.83
CA GLU A 180 11.32 -39.00 -20.63
C GLU A 180 12.76 -38.82 -20.11
N PRO A 181 13.40 -39.88 -19.59
CA PRO A 181 14.76 -39.81 -19.04
C PRO A 181 15.83 -39.48 -20.09
N ILE A 182 15.55 -39.69 -21.39
CA ILE A 182 16.46 -39.40 -22.50
C ILE A 182 16.46 -37.88 -22.81
N THR A 183 15.29 -37.25 -22.68
CA THR A 183 15.06 -35.80 -22.83
C THR A 183 15.57 -35.05 -21.59
N GLN A 184 15.49 -35.68 -20.40
CA GLN A 184 16.11 -35.24 -19.14
C GLN A 184 17.65 -35.27 -19.14
N ALA A 185 18.26 -36.29 -19.74
CA ALA A 185 19.69 -36.56 -19.57
C ALA A 185 20.61 -36.11 -20.72
N ARG A 186 20.11 -35.75 -21.92
CA ARG A 186 21.03 -35.47 -23.06
C ARG A 186 20.78 -34.29 -23.99
N CYS A 187 19.56 -33.75 -24.17
CA CYS A 187 19.35 -32.81 -25.31
C CYS A 187 18.34 -31.67 -25.12
N LYS A 188 17.69 -31.47 -23.96
CA LYS A 188 16.80 -30.30 -23.80
C LYS A 188 17.03 -29.53 -22.51
N TYR A 189 17.12 -30.21 -21.37
CA TYR A 189 17.40 -29.53 -20.09
C TYR A 189 18.78 -28.92 -19.95
N TYR A 190 19.81 -29.51 -20.56
CA TYR A 190 21.17 -28.97 -20.51
C TYR A 190 21.29 -27.72 -21.41
N GLU A 191 20.70 -27.76 -22.60
CA GLU A 191 20.59 -26.59 -23.48
C GLU A 191 19.67 -25.51 -22.87
N ASP A 192 18.51 -25.88 -22.31
CA ASP A 192 17.54 -24.97 -21.68
C ASP A 192 18.11 -24.31 -20.41
N SER A 193 18.91 -25.01 -19.60
CA SER A 193 19.67 -24.45 -18.47
C SER A 193 20.77 -23.50 -18.95
N GLU A 194 21.45 -23.83 -20.06
CA GLU A 194 22.43 -22.91 -20.68
C GLU A 194 21.80 -21.62 -21.19
N THR A 195 20.50 -21.63 -21.58
CA THR A 195 19.79 -20.40 -21.98
C THR A 195 19.66 -19.37 -20.86
N LEU A 196 19.75 -19.82 -19.60
CA LEU A 196 19.66 -18.96 -18.42
C LEU A 196 21.02 -18.41 -17.99
N LYS A 197 22.12 -18.78 -18.67
CA LYS A 197 23.47 -18.30 -18.35
C LYS A 197 23.69 -16.88 -18.89
N LEU A 198 24.38 -16.08 -18.09
CA LEU A 198 24.72 -14.68 -18.39
C LEU A 198 25.47 -14.53 -19.72
N ASP A 199 26.31 -15.51 -20.07
CA ASP A 199 27.11 -15.50 -21.29
C ASP A 199 26.26 -15.54 -22.57
N HIS A 200 25.05 -16.10 -22.51
CA HIS A 200 24.14 -16.23 -23.65
C HIS A 200 23.16 -15.06 -23.78
N PHE A 201 23.22 -14.04 -22.91
CA PHE A 201 22.27 -12.91 -22.92
C PHE A 201 22.37 -12.04 -24.17
N ASP A 202 23.50 -12.07 -24.88
CA ASP A 202 23.66 -11.32 -26.12
C ASP A 202 22.75 -11.86 -27.24
N GLU A 203 22.46 -13.17 -27.23
CA GLU A 203 21.58 -13.82 -28.22
C GLU A 203 20.16 -14.05 -27.68
N ALA A 204 20.06 -14.51 -26.42
CA ALA A 204 18.77 -14.87 -25.80
C ALA A 204 18.01 -13.67 -25.20
N GLY A 205 18.68 -12.53 -25.02
CA GLY A 205 18.19 -11.39 -24.25
C GLY A 205 18.52 -11.48 -22.76
N TYR A 206 18.40 -10.34 -22.06
CA TYR A 206 18.61 -10.27 -20.62
C TYR A 206 17.49 -11.01 -19.89
N THR A 207 17.84 -12.03 -19.09
CA THR A 207 16.86 -12.92 -18.45
C THR A 207 16.82 -12.70 -16.93
N PHE A 208 15.62 -12.48 -16.40
CA PHE A 208 15.31 -12.44 -14.98
C PHE A 208 14.58 -13.71 -14.55
N ILE A 209 14.75 -14.07 -13.27
CA ILE A 209 14.08 -15.20 -12.63
C ILE A 209 13.41 -14.74 -11.33
N ALA A 210 12.17 -15.15 -11.12
CA ALA A 210 11.40 -14.79 -9.94
C ALA A 210 12.06 -15.38 -8.67
N PRO A 211 12.30 -14.59 -7.60
CA PRO A 211 12.93 -15.02 -6.35
C PRO A 211 12.01 -15.89 -5.48
N ARG A 212 11.68 -17.09 -5.99
CA ARG A 212 10.82 -18.08 -5.33
C ARG A 212 11.66 -19.07 -4.53
N GLU A 213 11.03 -19.72 -3.55
CA GLU A 213 11.64 -20.80 -2.77
C GLU A 213 11.58 -22.11 -3.59
N TYR A 214 12.44 -22.20 -4.62
CA TYR A 214 12.51 -23.40 -5.48
C TYR A 214 13.04 -24.62 -4.73
N CYS A 215 14.06 -24.39 -3.91
CA CYS A 215 14.76 -25.39 -3.10
C CYS A 215 15.17 -24.76 -1.77
N ASN A 216 15.20 -25.54 -0.69
CA ASN A 216 15.55 -25.04 0.64
C ASN A 216 16.97 -24.46 0.74
N ASP A 217 17.89 -24.95 -0.12
CA ASP A 217 19.31 -24.57 -0.09
C ASP A 217 19.58 -23.24 -0.84
N VAL A 218 18.69 -22.84 -1.75
CA VAL A 218 18.84 -21.61 -2.54
C VAL A 218 18.10 -20.48 -1.83
N LYS A 219 18.86 -19.59 -1.19
CA LYS A 219 18.29 -18.43 -0.49
C LYS A 219 17.83 -17.38 -1.50
N LYS A 220 16.72 -16.72 -1.19
CA LYS A 220 16.27 -15.52 -1.91
C LYS A 220 17.28 -14.39 -1.69
N SER A 221 17.69 -13.73 -2.77
CA SER A 221 18.51 -12.52 -2.73
C SER A 221 17.76 -11.38 -3.41
N GLU A 222 17.99 -10.15 -2.95
CA GLU A 222 17.40 -8.94 -3.57
C GLU A 222 18.02 -8.66 -4.95
N ASN A 223 19.31 -8.97 -5.12
CA ASN A 223 19.97 -8.90 -6.41
C ASN A 223 19.62 -10.16 -7.24
N ASN A 224 18.86 -9.95 -8.31
CA ASN A 224 18.43 -11.03 -9.19
C ASN A 224 19.60 -11.71 -9.93
N THR A 225 20.67 -10.98 -10.25
CA THR A 225 21.83 -11.53 -10.96
C THR A 225 22.56 -12.57 -10.11
N GLU A 226 22.71 -12.27 -8.81
CA GLU A 226 23.26 -13.20 -7.81
C GLU A 226 22.33 -14.41 -7.62
N PHE A 227 21.02 -14.16 -7.54
CA PHE A 227 20.03 -15.22 -7.40
C PHE A 227 20.08 -16.21 -8.58
N LEU A 228 20.14 -15.68 -9.81
CA LEU A 228 20.21 -16.46 -11.04
C LEU A 228 21.49 -17.30 -11.11
N LEU A 229 22.63 -16.74 -10.70
CA LEU A 229 23.90 -17.47 -10.62
C LEU A 229 23.83 -18.63 -9.62
N ASN A 230 23.31 -18.37 -8.42
CA ASN A 230 23.14 -19.39 -7.39
C ASN A 230 22.17 -20.50 -7.83
N PHE A 231 21.09 -20.12 -8.53
CA PHE A 231 20.12 -21.06 -9.07
C PHE A 231 20.72 -21.94 -10.18
N ASN A 232 21.43 -21.36 -11.13
CA ASN A 232 22.09 -22.10 -12.20
C ASN A 232 23.20 -23.01 -11.66
N GLU A 233 24.01 -22.53 -10.70
CA GLU A 233 25.02 -23.34 -10.04
C GLU A 233 24.40 -24.53 -9.29
N PHE A 234 23.23 -24.32 -8.66
CA PHE A 234 22.52 -25.38 -7.99
C PHE A 234 22.03 -26.46 -8.97
N ILE A 235 21.46 -26.07 -10.11
CA ILE A 235 21.00 -27.01 -11.16
C ILE A 235 22.18 -27.75 -11.80
N ASP A 236 23.32 -27.09 -11.98
CA ASP A 236 24.53 -27.72 -12.53
C ASP A 236 25.11 -28.77 -11.57
N ARG A 237 24.99 -28.55 -10.25
CA ARG A 237 25.51 -29.47 -9.20
C ARG A 237 24.53 -30.59 -8.84
N ASN A 238 23.23 -30.30 -8.82
CA ASN A 238 22.19 -31.20 -8.33
C ASN A 238 21.17 -31.51 -9.42
N THR A 239 20.67 -32.74 -9.43
CA THR A 239 19.55 -33.07 -10.32
C THR A 239 18.28 -32.33 -9.86
N PRO A 240 17.47 -31.78 -10.78
CA PRO A 240 16.20 -31.11 -10.46
C PRO A 240 15.17 -31.97 -9.71
N SER A 241 15.39 -33.29 -9.63
CA SER A 241 14.57 -34.27 -8.90
C SER A 241 15.00 -34.49 -7.44
N SER A 242 15.87 -33.65 -6.89
CA SER A 242 16.32 -33.78 -5.51
C SER A 242 15.15 -33.64 -4.51
N PRO A 243 15.17 -34.36 -3.37
CA PRO A 243 14.09 -34.31 -2.39
C PRO A 243 14.04 -32.98 -1.62
N SER A 244 15.06 -32.12 -1.75
CA SER A 244 15.12 -30.79 -1.13
C SER A 244 14.45 -29.69 -1.95
N CYS A 245 13.91 -30.03 -3.14
CA CYS A 245 13.34 -29.09 -4.09
C CYS A 245 11.89 -29.40 -4.42
N ASN A 246 11.13 -28.35 -4.78
CA ASN A 246 9.83 -28.53 -5.42
C ASN A 246 10.02 -28.80 -6.91
N THR A 247 9.98 -30.08 -7.28
CA THR A 247 10.22 -30.55 -8.64
C THR A 247 9.29 -29.92 -9.67
N ASP A 248 8.00 -29.76 -9.35
CA ASP A 248 7.01 -29.19 -10.26
C ASP A 248 7.34 -27.73 -10.61
N MET A 249 7.85 -26.95 -9.65
CA MET A 249 8.23 -25.55 -9.88
C MET A 249 9.49 -25.42 -10.73
N VAL A 250 10.56 -26.14 -10.38
CA VAL A 250 11.84 -26.09 -11.11
C VAL A 250 11.65 -26.54 -12.56
N ILE A 251 10.92 -27.63 -12.77
CA ILE A 251 10.65 -28.15 -14.12
C ILE A 251 9.81 -27.16 -14.93
N ARG A 252 8.85 -26.46 -14.30
CA ARG A 252 8.06 -25.43 -14.99
C ARG A 252 8.91 -24.24 -15.45
N VAL A 253 9.85 -23.77 -14.62
CA VAL A 253 10.79 -22.71 -15.01
C VAL A 253 11.62 -23.14 -16.22
N LEU A 254 12.18 -24.35 -16.20
CA LEU A 254 13.01 -24.84 -17.29
C LEU A 254 12.23 -24.99 -18.61
N LEU A 255 10.97 -25.45 -18.53
CA LEU A 255 10.07 -25.49 -19.68
C LEU A 255 9.82 -24.09 -20.26
N ASP A 256 9.49 -23.12 -19.40
CA ASP A 256 9.25 -21.74 -19.80
C ASP A 256 10.52 -21.07 -20.38
N ALA A 257 11.71 -21.45 -19.89
CA ALA A 257 13.00 -21.00 -20.43
C ALA A 257 13.18 -21.46 -21.88
N GLY A 258 12.90 -22.74 -22.17
CA GLY A 258 12.96 -23.27 -23.53
C GLY A 258 12.02 -22.54 -24.49
N PHE A 259 10.77 -22.30 -24.09
CA PHE A 259 9.79 -21.58 -24.93
C PHE A 259 10.18 -20.13 -25.20
N THR A 260 10.61 -19.41 -24.17
CA THR A 260 11.04 -18.02 -24.31
C THR A 260 12.34 -17.90 -25.12
N ASN A 261 13.20 -18.91 -25.09
CA ASN A 261 14.39 -18.98 -25.92
C ASN A 261 14.08 -19.17 -27.39
N GLU A 262 13.19 -20.12 -27.71
CA GLU A 262 12.78 -20.36 -29.09
C GLU A 262 12.20 -19.08 -29.73
N LEU A 263 11.40 -18.32 -28.97
CA LEU A 263 10.86 -17.04 -29.41
C LEU A 263 11.95 -16.00 -29.69
N ALA A 264 12.89 -15.81 -28.76
CA ALA A 264 13.97 -14.84 -28.92
C ALA A 264 14.86 -15.16 -30.13
N GLN A 265 15.27 -16.43 -30.26
CA GLN A 265 16.19 -16.89 -31.29
C GLN A 265 15.55 -16.96 -32.67
N ASN A 266 14.32 -17.45 -32.79
CA ASN A 266 13.70 -17.67 -34.10
C ASN A 266 12.95 -16.45 -34.64
N TYR A 267 12.48 -15.56 -33.77
CA TYR A 267 11.63 -14.43 -34.13
C TYR A 267 12.32 -13.08 -33.88
N TRP A 268 12.65 -12.75 -32.63
CA TRP A 268 13.19 -11.42 -32.28
C TRP A 268 14.53 -11.10 -32.94
N SER A 269 15.43 -12.09 -33.01
CA SER A 269 16.75 -11.91 -33.66
C SER A 269 16.66 -11.51 -35.15
N LYS A 270 15.55 -11.85 -35.83
CA LYS A 270 15.33 -11.59 -37.26
C LYS A 270 14.58 -10.28 -37.52
N LEU A 271 14.03 -9.64 -36.49
CA LEU A 271 13.17 -8.48 -36.59
C LEU A 271 13.90 -7.22 -36.12
N SER A 272 14.26 -6.34 -37.07
CA SER A 272 14.62 -4.96 -36.78
C SER A 272 13.39 -4.06 -37.00
N LEU A 273 12.77 -3.59 -35.91
CA LEU A 273 11.59 -2.74 -35.96
C LEU A 273 11.96 -1.29 -35.65
N ASP A 274 11.69 -0.39 -36.59
CA ASP A 274 11.85 1.05 -36.37
C ASP A 274 10.83 1.55 -35.34
N GLY A 275 11.29 2.28 -34.33
CA GLY A 275 10.46 2.83 -33.24
C GLY A 275 10.24 1.89 -32.03
N VAL A 276 10.85 0.70 -32.04
CA VAL A 276 10.82 -0.24 -30.90
C VAL A 276 12.12 -0.17 -30.11
N VAL A 277 12.03 0.13 -28.81
CA VAL A 277 13.18 0.22 -27.89
C VAL A 277 13.54 -1.14 -27.32
N ALA A 278 12.53 -1.89 -26.87
CA ALA A 278 12.71 -3.19 -26.23
C ALA A 278 11.53 -4.12 -26.51
N GLN A 279 11.77 -5.42 -26.53
CA GLN A 279 10.77 -6.47 -26.60
C GLN A 279 10.91 -7.33 -25.36
N PHE A 280 9.80 -7.72 -24.75
CA PHE A 280 9.84 -8.52 -23.53
C PHE A 280 8.77 -9.60 -23.49
N VAL A 281 9.07 -10.68 -22.79
CA VAL A 281 8.12 -11.72 -22.41
C VAL A 281 8.24 -11.95 -20.93
N VAL A 282 7.10 -11.90 -20.23
CA VAL A 282 6.97 -12.30 -18.84
C VAL A 282 6.15 -13.58 -18.81
N THR A 283 6.60 -14.60 -18.08
CA THR A 283 5.89 -15.89 -17.99
C THR A 283 5.36 -16.18 -16.59
N ASP A 284 4.37 -17.05 -16.53
CA ASP A 284 3.80 -17.56 -15.28
C ASP A 284 4.81 -18.36 -14.43
N GLY A 285 5.75 -19.05 -15.09
CA GLY A 285 6.84 -19.78 -14.43
C GLY A 285 7.83 -18.90 -13.69
N GLY A 286 7.80 -17.58 -13.88
CA GLY A 286 8.68 -16.64 -13.20
C GLY A 286 9.87 -16.17 -14.03
N ILE A 287 9.86 -16.39 -15.35
CA ILE A 287 10.91 -15.90 -16.24
C ILE A 287 10.45 -14.60 -16.90
N THR A 288 11.33 -13.59 -16.89
CA THR A 288 11.17 -12.39 -17.70
C THR A 288 12.36 -12.25 -18.62
N ARG A 289 12.14 -12.14 -19.93
CA ARG A 289 13.20 -11.88 -20.91
C ARG A 289 13.02 -10.51 -21.55
N VAL A 290 14.09 -9.75 -21.65
CA VAL A 290 14.12 -8.42 -22.28
C VAL A 290 15.18 -8.41 -23.38
N PHE A 291 14.78 -8.02 -24.58
CA PHE A 291 15.62 -7.96 -25.76
C PHE A 291 15.61 -6.54 -26.36
N PRO A 292 16.77 -5.94 -26.71
CA PRO A 292 18.14 -6.46 -26.57
C PRO A 292 18.69 -6.32 -25.14
N LYS A 293 19.85 -6.94 -24.84
CA LYS A 293 20.50 -6.92 -23.52
C LYS A 293 20.61 -5.52 -22.89
N ARG A 294 20.94 -4.49 -23.67
CA ARG A 294 21.04 -3.09 -23.21
C ARG A 294 19.73 -2.62 -22.56
N ALA A 295 18.59 -2.95 -23.16
CA ALA A 295 17.29 -2.56 -22.62
C ALA A 295 16.90 -3.34 -21.36
N GLY A 296 17.57 -4.48 -21.09
CA GLY A 296 17.42 -5.23 -19.85
C GLY A 296 18.11 -4.59 -18.66
N GLU A 297 19.17 -3.82 -18.87
CA GLU A 297 19.84 -3.05 -17.81
C GLU A 297 18.94 -1.91 -17.31
N ASP A 298 18.17 -1.29 -18.21
CA ASP A 298 17.19 -0.23 -17.91
C ASP A 298 15.82 -0.77 -17.46
N TRP A 299 15.73 -2.07 -17.17
CA TRP A 299 14.48 -2.71 -16.74
C TRP A 299 14.25 -2.51 -15.24
N LEU A 300 13.30 -1.64 -14.90
CA LEU A 300 13.00 -1.24 -13.52
C LEU A 300 11.89 -2.05 -12.84
N GLU A 301 11.25 -2.97 -13.57
CA GLU A 301 10.12 -3.75 -13.02
C GLU A 301 10.62 -4.89 -12.15
N ASN A 302 9.76 -5.33 -11.22
CA ASN A 302 10.09 -6.41 -10.30
C ASN A 302 10.33 -7.74 -11.05
N ALA A 303 11.34 -8.51 -10.63
CA ALA A 303 11.63 -9.83 -11.18
C ALA A 303 10.57 -10.88 -10.81
N GLU A 304 9.84 -10.70 -9.70
CA GLU A 304 8.70 -11.55 -9.35
C GLU A 304 7.51 -11.23 -10.23
N THR A 305 7.20 -12.14 -11.16
CA THR A 305 6.18 -11.94 -12.19
C THR A 305 4.77 -11.75 -11.61
N TYR A 306 4.51 -12.28 -10.41
CA TYR A 306 3.21 -12.15 -9.75
C TYR A 306 3.01 -10.81 -9.03
N GLU A 307 4.05 -9.99 -8.90
CA GLU A 307 3.98 -8.65 -8.33
C GLU A 307 3.92 -7.56 -9.41
N VAL A 308 4.03 -7.94 -10.69
CA VAL A 308 4.04 -7.00 -11.82
C VAL A 308 2.63 -6.52 -12.17
N SER A 309 2.42 -5.21 -12.21
CA SER A 309 1.11 -4.59 -12.52
C SER A 309 0.65 -4.90 -13.94
N PHE A 310 1.42 -4.55 -14.98
CA PHE A 310 0.99 -4.71 -16.38
C PHE A 310 0.71 -6.18 -16.74
N TYR A 311 1.34 -7.13 -16.04
CA TYR A 311 1.09 -8.56 -16.22
C TYR A 311 -0.35 -8.91 -15.81
N LYS A 312 -0.75 -8.50 -14.59
CA LYS A 312 -2.12 -8.70 -14.07
C LYS A 312 -3.16 -8.04 -14.95
N ARG A 313 -2.91 -6.78 -15.35
CA ARG A 313 -3.81 -6.01 -16.23
C ARG A 313 -4.00 -6.64 -17.60
N SER A 314 -2.91 -7.14 -18.19
CA SER A 314 -2.94 -7.79 -19.51
C SER A 314 -3.68 -9.13 -19.51
N LEU A 315 -3.81 -9.79 -18.35
CA LEU A 315 -4.55 -11.04 -18.23
C LEU A 315 -6.06 -10.83 -18.14
N ASP A 316 -6.49 -9.78 -17.44
CA ASP A 316 -7.91 -9.45 -17.30
C ASP A 316 -8.48 -8.85 -18.59
N ASN A 317 -7.66 -8.15 -19.37
CA ASN A 317 -8.05 -7.53 -20.62
C ASN A 317 -7.67 -8.37 -21.85
N ASP A 318 -8.52 -8.39 -22.88
CA ASP A 318 -8.24 -9.11 -24.14
C ASP A 318 -7.62 -8.21 -25.23
N ASN A 319 -7.65 -6.89 -25.05
CA ASN A 319 -7.09 -5.90 -25.97
C ASN A 319 -5.59 -5.63 -25.69
N TYR A 320 -4.95 -4.77 -26.49
CA TYR A 320 -3.58 -4.32 -26.20
C TYR A 320 -3.60 -3.25 -25.12
N ILE A 321 -2.84 -3.46 -24.04
CA ILE A 321 -2.76 -2.55 -22.91
C ILE A 321 -1.51 -1.69 -23.03
N PHE A 322 -1.73 -0.38 -23.08
CA PHE A 322 -0.71 0.65 -23.01
C PHE A 322 -0.56 1.08 -21.55
N THR A 323 0.68 1.10 -21.05
CA THR A 323 1.00 1.51 -19.68
C THR A 323 1.84 2.77 -19.73
N ALA A 324 1.35 3.84 -19.09
CA ALA A 324 2.07 5.09 -18.99
C ALA A 324 3.33 4.96 -18.09
N PRO A 325 4.48 5.53 -18.50
CA PRO A 325 5.66 5.59 -17.65
C PRO A 325 5.38 6.46 -16.41
N TYR A 326 6.18 6.30 -15.36
CA TYR A 326 6.05 7.14 -14.18
C TYR A 326 6.68 8.51 -14.42
N TYR A 327 5.96 9.57 -14.02
CA TYR A 327 6.47 10.92 -14.01
C TYR A 327 7.42 11.13 -12.82
N ASN A 328 8.62 11.66 -13.05
CA ASN A 328 9.62 12.03 -12.01
C ASN A 328 10.05 10.92 -11.03
N LYS A 329 10.11 9.64 -11.42
CA LYS A 329 10.83 8.63 -10.62
C LYS A 329 12.33 8.79 -10.84
N SER A 330 13.08 9.03 -9.77
CA SER A 330 14.54 9.11 -9.76
C SER A 330 15.16 7.80 -10.28
N GLY A 331 15.79 7.83 -11.44
CA GLY A 331 16.49 6.66 -12.00
C GLY A 331 16.68 6.67 -13.52
N ALA A 332 15.77 7.26 -14.28
CA ALA A 332 15.89 7.47 -15.73
C ALA A 332 14.88 8.54 -16.19
N ASN A 333 15.20 9.30 -17.23
CA ASN A 333 14.23 10.25 -17.78
C ASN A 333 13.04 9.47 -18.37
N SER A 334 11.81 9.96 -18.22
CA SER A 334 10.60 9.33 -18.79
C SER A 334 10.70 9.12 -20.32
N TYR A 335 11.59 9.85 -20.98
CA TYR A 335 11.97 9.72 -22.39
C TYR A 335 12.76 8.44 -22.72
N GLU A 336 13.65 8.01 -21.83
CA GLU A 336 14.51 6.83 -22.05
C GLU A 336 13.75 5.53 -21.76
N THR A 337 12.77 5.59 -20.84
CA THR A 337 12.04 4.40 -20.37
C THR A 337 11.00 3.88 -21.36
N GLY A 338 10.54 4.71 -22.30
CA GLY A 338 9.57 4.35 -23.33
C GLY A 338 8.17 4.03 -22.79
N ILE A 339 7.17 4.00 -23.69
CA ILE A 339 5.79 3.60 -23.34
C ILE A 339 5.68 2.09 -23.51
N MET A 340 5.15 1.39 -22.52
CA MET A 340 5.03 -0.07 -22.57
C MET A 340 3.69 -0.50 -23.15
N VAL A 341 3.73 -1.47 -24.06
CA VAL A 341 2.54 -2.13 -24.61
C VAL A 341 2.61 -3.60 -24.27
N SER A 342 1.56 -4.16 -23.68
CA SER A 342 1.50 -5.56 -23.26
C SER A 342 0.20 -6.23 -23.70
N LYS A 343 0.28 -7.53 -23.96
CA LYS A 343 -0.87 -8.38 -24.28
C LYS A 343 -0.65 -9.79 -23.75
N ALA A 344 -1.67 -10.38 -23.14
CA ALA A 344 -1.62 -11.78 -22.75
C ALA A 344 -1.61 -12.70 -23.98
N VAL A 345 -0.78 -13.73 -23.91
CA VAL A 345 -0.79 -14.84 -24.86
C VAL A 345 -2.00 -15.70 -24.54
N GLU A 346 -2.90 -15.85 -25.50
CA GLU A 346 -4.11 -16.66 -25.35
C GLU A 346 -3.98 -17.92 -26.19
N ILE A 347 -4.07 -19.09 -25.53
CA ILE A 347 -4.05 -20.39 -26.20
C ILE A 347 -5.25 -21.21 -25.79
N THR A 348 -5.77 -22.01 -26.73
CA THR A 348 -6.83 -22.98 -26.45
C THR A 348 -6.31 -24.39 -26.70
N ILE A 349 -6.23 -25.20 -25.65
CA ILE A 349 -5.81 -26.61 -25.73
C ILE A 349 -7.01 -27.49 -25.42
N ASN A 350 -7.44 -28.32 -26.36
CA ASN A 350 -8.58 -29.23 -26.18
C ASN A 350 -9.87 -28.54 -25.69
N GLY A 351 -10.14 -27.32 -26.20
CA GLY A 351 -11.30 -26.52 -25.78
C GLY A 351 -11.16 -25.82 -24.42
N LYS A 352 -9.97 -25.85 -23.81
CA LYS A 352 -9.66 -25.16 -22.54
C LYS A 352 -8.81 -23.93 -22.81
N LEU A 353 -9.27 -22.78 -22.32
CA LEU A 353 -8.57 -21.51 -22.41
C LEU A 353 -7.41 -21.47 -21.40
N LEU A 354 -6.24 -21.00 -21.82
CA LEU A 354 -5.07 -20.76 -20.99
C LEU A 354 -4.38 -19.45 -21.40
N LYS A 355 -3.91 -18.70 -20.40
CA LYS A 355 -3.07 -17.50 -20.59
C LYS A 355 -1.72 -17.67 -19.88
N PRO A 356 -0.70 -18.30 -20.52
CA PRO A 356 0.55 -18.71 -19.85
C PRO A 356 1.62 -17.62 -19.73
N ALA A 357 1.57 -16.60 -20.58
CA ALA A 357 2.59 -15.55 -20.66
C ALA A 357 1.99 -14.23 -21.13
N VAL A 358 2.70 -13.14 -20.90
CA VAL A 358 2.38 -11.81 -21.40
C VAL A 358 3.57 -11.34 -22.23
N VAL A 359 3.30 -10.96 -23.48
CA VAL A 359 4.30 -10.41 -24.40
C VAL A 359 4.11 -8.90 -24.50
N GLY A 360 5.20 -8.17 -24.70
CA GLY A 360 5.13 -6.74 -24.80
C GLY A 360 6.32 -6.09 -25.47
N ILE A 361 6.16 -4.79 -25.72
CA ILE A 361 7.12 -3.94 -26.43
C ILE A 361 7.21 -2.60 -25.71
N LYS A 362 8.41 -2.03 -25.60
CA LYS A 362 8.64 -0.64 -25.25
C LYS A 362 8.77 0.20 -26.52
N ILE A 363 7.92 1.22 -26.65
CA ILE A 363 7.86 2.10 -27.82
C ILE A 363 8.53 3.43 -27.47
N ASP A 364 9.30 3.96 -28.42
CA ASP A 364 9.84 5.32 -28.32
C ASP A 364 8.74 6.34 -28.65
N ALA A 365 8.42 7.19 -27.67
CA ALA A 365 7.39 8.21 -27.80
C ALA A 365 7.68 9.22 -28.92
N THR A 366 8.96 9.52 -29.19
CA THR A 366 9.34 10.52 -30.20
C THR A 366 9.12 9.99 -31.61
N SER A 367 9.62 8.79 -31.91
CA SER A 367 9.36 8.08 -33.16
C SER A 367 7.86 7.87 -33.40
N TRP A 368 7.10 7.53 -32.35
CA TRP A 368 5.66 7.37 -32.46
C TRP A 368 4.95 8.67 -32.81
N MET A 369 5.33 9.78 -32.18
CA MET A 369 4.79 11.12 -32.46
C MET A 369 5.09 11.59 -33.89
N GLU A 370 6.29 11.34 -34.40
CA GLU A 370 6.63 11.67 -35.80
C GLU A 370 5.76 10.90 -36.81
N ASN A 371 5.52 9.62 -36.56
CA ASN A 371 4.64 8.82 -37.41
C ASN A 371 3.19 9.28 -37.30
N PHE A 372 2.75 9.67 -36.11
CA PHE A 372 1.41 10.20 -35.87
C PHE A 372 1.17 11.52 -36.60
N THR A 373 2.09 12.48 -36.49
CA THR A 373 1.99 13.78 -37.17
C THR A 373 2.00 13.62 -38.68
N LYS A 374 2.86 12.77 -39.24
CA LYS A 374 2.86 12.44 -40.69
C LYS A 374 1.53 11.86 -41.17
N THR A 375 0.87 11.05 -40.34
CA THR A 375 -0.38 10.36 -40.71
C THR A 375 -1.62 11.26 -40.57
N THR A 376 -1.60 12.16 -39.59
CA THR A 376 -2.76 13.04 -39.29
C THR A 376 -2.82 14.28 -40.18
N ILE A 377 -1.69 14.74 -40.73
CA ILE A 377 -1.66 15.89 -41.66
C ILE A 377 -2.19 15.44 -43.04
N LYS A 378 -3.38 15.92 -43.42
CA LYS A 378 -3.94 15.78 -44.78
C LYS A 378 -3.80 17.10 -45.54
N SER A 379 -3.39 17.03 -46.80
CA SER A 379 -3.08 18.20 -47.65
C SER A 379 -4.29 18.91 -48.26
N LEU A 380 -5.52 18.39 -48.12
CA LEU A 380 -6.76 19.02 -48.58
C LEU A 380 -7.85 18.95 -47.50
N CYS A 381 -7.80 19.87 -46.55
CA CYS A 381 -8.86 20.05 -45.56
C CYS A 381 -9.64 21.33 -45.90
N ASN A 382 -10.78 21.17 -46.59
CA ASN A 382 -11.77 22.23 -46.73
C ASN A 382 -12.86 21.96 -45.69
N SER A 383 -12.96 22.81 -44.66
CA SER A 383 -14.00 22.85 -43.61
C SER A 383 -13.98 21.81 -42.47
N GLU A 384 -12.98 20.92 -42.39
CA GLU A 384 -12.74 20.05 -41.22
C GLU A 384 -11.41 20.41 -40.54
N ILE A 385 -11.26 20.12 -39.24
CA ILE A 385 -10.03 20.35 -38.47
C ILE A 385 -8.85 19.71 -39.21
N CYS A 386 -7.90 20.53 -39.66
CA CYS A 386 -6.77 20.16 -40.51
C CYS A 386 -5.68 19.40 -39.74
N GLY A 387 -5.99 18.21 -39.22
CA GLY A 387 -5.00 17.36 -38.54
C GLY A 387 -4.31 17.99 -37.32
N CYS A 388 -3.29 17.30 -36.82
CA CYS A 388 -2.53 17.70 -35.65
C CYS A 388 -1.10 18.08 -36.07
N GLU A 389 -0.87 19.36 -36.36
CA GLU A 389 0.48 19.87 -36.68
C GLU A 389 1.29 20.08 -35.41
N ARG A 390 2.55 19.61 -35.39
CA ARG A 390 3.46 19.76 -34.24
C ARG A 390 3.52 21.21 -33.77
N ASN A 391 3.27 21.44 -32.48
CA ASN A 391 3.19 22.76 -31.86
C ASN A 391 2.16 23.72 -32.49
N SER A 392 1.01 23.22 -32.94
CA SER A 392 -0.10 24.06 -33.37
C SER A 392 -0.57 25.00 -32.26
N MET A 393 -0.84 26.25 -32.64
CA MET A 393 -1.42 27.26 -31.75
C MET A 393 -2.95 27.16 -31.66
N HIS A 394 -3.59 26.40 -32.55
CA HIS A 394 -5.05 26.36 -32.67
C HIS A 394 -5.67 25.13 -32.03
N VAL A 395 -5.02 23.97 -32.14
CA VAL A 395 -5.55 22.69 -31.68
C VAL A 395 -4.55 21.93 -30.81
N ASP A 396 -5.08 21.29 -29.77
CA ASP A 396 -4.37 20.37 -28.90
C ASP A 396 -4.86 18.96 -29.15
N CYS A 397 -3.93 18.09 -29.56
CA CYS A 397 -4.19 16.67 -29.80
C CYS A 397 -3.38 15.84 -28.82
N VAL A 398 -4.08 14.98 -28.08
CA VAL A 398 -3.50 14.13 -27.04
C VAL A 398 -4.03 12.70 -27.15
N ILE A 399 -3.20 11.75 -26.76
CA ILE A 399 -3.62 10.35 -26.54
C ILE A 399 -3.48 10.07 -25.05
N LEU A 400 -4.58 9.62 -24.45
CA LEU A 400 -4.66 9.22 -23.06
C LEU A 400 -4.95 7.72 -22.97
N ASP A 401 -4.57 7.10 -21.87
CA ASP A 401 -5.01 5.76 -21.51
C ASP A 401 -6.34 5.77 -20.72
N ASP A 402 -6.78 4.60 -20.29
CA ASP A 402 -7.97 4.37 -19.48
C ASP A 402 -7.88 4.93 -18.06
N GLY A 403 -6.66 5.16 -17.55
CA GLY A 403 -6.42 5.88 -16.29
C GLY A 403 -6.40 7.41 -16.45
N GLY A 404 -6.47 7.93 -17.68
CA GLY A 404 -6.35 9.36 -17.95
C GLY A 404 -4.92 9.89 -17.84
N PHE A 405 -3.91 9.04 -18.00
CA PHE A 405 -2.50 9.44 -18.08
C PHE A 405 -2.14 9.84 -19.51
N LEU A 406 -1.29 10.87 -19.61
CA LEU A 406 -0.81 11.36 -20.90
C LEU A 406 0.25 10.42 -21.49
N LEU A 407 -0.02 9.88 -22.69
CA LEU A 407 0.92 9.04 -23.43
C LEU A 407 1.57 9.77 -24.60
N MET A 408 0.79 10.55 -25.34
CA MET A 408 1.27 11.30 -26.50
C MET A 408 0.64 12.68 -26.53
N SER A 409 1.42 13.68 -26.94
CA SER A 409 0.94 15.03 -27.18
C SER A 409 1.55 15.59 -28.45
N ASN A 410 0.81 16.49 -29.09
CA ASN A 410 1.27 17.28 -30.22
C ASN A 410 2.16 18.48 -29.82
N ARG A 411 2.13 18.89 -28.55
CA ARG A 411 2.94 19.99 -28.01
C ARG A 411 4.17 19.48 -27.28
N ASP A 412 5.33 20.03 -27.61
CA ASP A 412 6.61 19.66 -26.99
C ASP A 412 6.61 19.90 -25.46
N GLU A 413 5.91 20.91 -24.96
CA GLU A 413 5.78 21.19 -23.51
C GLU A 413 5.07 20.06 -22.74
N TYR A 414 4.06 19.44 -23.35
CA TYR A 414 3.32 18.32 -22.76
C TYR A 414 4.08 17.01 -22.96
N THR A 415 4.90 16.90 -24.01
CA THR A 415 5.77 15.74 -24.21
C THR A 415 6.75 15.55 -23.04
N GLN A 416 7.19 16.62 -22.38
CA GLN A 416 8.01 16.54 -21.16
C GLN A 416 7.24 16.04 -19.93
N GLN A 417 5.91 15.97 -20.02
CA GLN A 417 5.00 15.58 -18.96
C GLN A 417 4.30 14.24 -19.28
N ILE A 418 4.85 13.43 -20.19
CA ILE A 418 4.35 12.08 -20.46
C ILE A 418 4.37 11.26 -19.15
N GLY A 419 3.31 10.49 -18.92
CA GLY A 419 3.12 9.72 -17.70
C GLY A 419 2.44 10.50 -16.57
N ARG A 420 2.20 11.81 -16.75
CA ARG A 420 1.46 12.64 -15.80
C ARG A 420 -0.04 12.50 -16.00
N PHE A 421 -0.81 12.61 -14.91
CA PHE A 421 -2.26 12.58 -14.97
C PHE A 421 -2.80 13.82 -15.70
N PHE A 422 -3.70 13.61 -16.67
CA PHE A 422 -4.17 14.67 -17.55
C PHE A 422 -4.95 15.77 -16.83
N GLY A 423 -5.63 15.45 -15.73
CA GLY A 423 -6.34 16.43 -14.91
C GLY A 423 -5.44 17.46 -14.21
N GLU A 424 -4.12 17.25 -14.16
CA GLU A 424 -3.15 18.25 -13.70
C GLU A 424 -2.71 19.20 -14.82
N ILE A 425 -2.82 18.76 -16.08
CA ILE A 425 -2.43 19.53 -17.27
C ILE A 425 -3.61 20.39 -17.74
N ASP A 426 -4.76 19.75 -17.97
CA ASP A 426 -6.01 20.41 -18.35
C ASP A 426 -7.19 19.92 -17.47
N PRO A 427 -7.36 20.49 -16.26
CA PRO A 427 -8.43 20.09 -15.35
C PRO A 427 -9.82 20.39 -15.90
N GLY A 428 -9.97 21.45 -16.70
CA GLY A 428 -11.26 21.86 -17.25
C GLY A 428 -11.79 20.83 -18.25
N LEU A 429 -10.93 20.36 -19.15
CA LEU A 429 -11.30 19.31 -20.09
C LEU A 429 -11.55 17.97 -19.38
N MET A 430 -10.67 17.56 -18.45
CA MET A 430 -10.83 16.29 -17.73
C MET A 430 -12.16 16.20 -16.96
N ARG A 431 -12.61 17.28 -16.31
CA ARG A 431 -13.92 17.32 -15.64
C ARG A 431 -15.08 17.13 -16.60
N ASN A 432 -15.00 17.72 -17.78
CA ASN A 432 -16.05 17.55 -18.79
C ASN A 432 -16.06 16.14 -19.37
N LEU A 433 -14.89 15.50 -19.52
CA LEU A 433 -14.82 14.08 -19.88
C LEU A 433 -15.47 13.17 -18.83
N ILE A 434 -15.34 13.51 -17.55
CA ILE A 434 -16.03 12.81 -16.45
C ILE A 434 -17.55 13.08 -16.49
N ASN A 435 -17.97 14.35 -16.65
CA ASN A 435 -19.39 14.72 -16.74
C ASN A 435 -20.10 14.06 -17.95
N MET A 436 -19.37 13.83 -19.05
CA MET A 436 -19.86 13.12 -20.23
C MET A 436 -19.83 11.60 -20.09
N SER A 437 -19.48 11.04 -18.93
CA SER A 437 -19.36 9.59 -18.66
C SER A 437 -18.32 8.86 -19.54
N LEU A 438 -17.30 9.56 -20.03
CA LEU A 438 -16.17 8.90 -20.71
C LEU A 438 -15.27 8.21 -19.66
N TYR A 439 -14.93 8.94 -18.59
CA TYR A 439 -14.21 8.44 -17.43
C TYR A 439 -15.12 8.41 -16.21
N ALA A 440 -15.05 7.32 -15.44
CA ALA A 440 -15.49 7.26 -14.06
C ALA A 440 -14.28 7.19 -13.14
N PHE A 441 -14.49 7.45 -11.85
CA PHE A 441 -13.48 7.27 -10.84
C PHE A 441 -14.06 6.62 -9.59
N ASN A 442 -13.19 5.94 -8.84
CA ASN A 442 -13.52 5.47 -7.50
C ASN A 442 -12.47 5.99 -6.52
N LYS A 443 -12.93 6.31 -5.30
CA LYS A 443 -12.08 6.76 -4.19
C LYS A 443 -11.95 5.62 -3.21
N SER A 444 -10.72 5.29 -2.85
CA SER A 444 -10.40 4.25 -1.86
C SER A 444 -9.44 4.81 -0.81
N TYR A 445 -9.41 4.18 0.36
CA TYR A 445 -8.54 4.59 1.46
C TYR A 445 -7.46 3.53 1.64
N ASP A 446 -6.19 3.96 1.62
CA ASP A 446 -5.09 3.14 2.08
C ASP A 446 -4.74 3.52 3.53
N TYR A 447 -5.03 2.59 4.43
CA TYR A 447 -4.78 2.74 5.85
C TYR A 447 -3.35 2.32 6.26
N GLN A 448 -2.55 1.75 5.36
CA GLN A 448 -1.18 1.28 5.65
C GLN A 448 -0.10 2.15 4.98
N SER A 449 -0.47 3.37 4.60
CA SER A 449 0.43 4.35 3.98
C SER A 449 1.23 5.12 5.03
N VAL A 450 2.22 5.88 4.55
CA VAL A 450 3.19 6.59 5.40
C VAL A 450 3.28 8.03 4.93
N CYS A 451 3.00 8.97 5.84
CA CYS A 451 2.99 10.41 5.55
C CYS A 451 4.00 11.14 6.41
N ASP A 452 4.42 12.30 5.90
CA ASP A 452 5.15 13.28 6.69
C ASP A 452 4.17 13.98 7.66
N PRO A 453 4.53 14.13 8.94
CA PRO A 453 3.65 14.75 9.92
C PRO A 453 3.49 16.26 9.68
N GLU A 454 2.26 16.75 9.88
CA GLU A 454 1.97 18.18 9.79
C GLU A 454 2.31 18.92 11.10
N GLU A 455 2.79 20.16 10.98
CA GLU A 455 2.93 21.06 12.12
C GLU A 455 1.56 21.66 12.47
N GLU A 456 1.09 21.42 13.70
CA GLU A 456 -0.16 22.06 14.14
C GLU A 456 -0.02 23.58 14.22
N PRO A 457 -0.96 24.35 13.64
CA PRO A 457 -0.98 25.80 13.80
C PRO A 457 -1.19 26.16 15.27
N LYS A 458 -0.49 27.21 15.73
CA LYS A 458 -0.52 27.69 17.12
C LYS A 458 -1.95 27.88 17.64
N GLN A 459 -2.48 26.91 18.37
CA GLN A 459 -3.56 27.19 19.32
C GLN A 459 -2.90 27.85 20.54
N GLY A 460 -2.95 29.18 20.57
CA GLY A 460 -2.47 29.95 21.70
C GLY A 460 -3.24 29.55 22.96
N SER A 461 -2.60 28.76 23.82
CA SER A 461 -3.03 28.56 25.20
C SER A 461 -2.95 29.91 25.91
N GLY A 462 -4.03 30.69 25.89
CA GLY A 462 -4.17 31.84 26.78
C GLY A 462 -4.00 31.37 28.23
N LEU A 463 -3.05 31.96 28.96
CA LEU A 463 -2.86 31.73 30.39
C LEU A 463 -4.22 31.91 31.09
N ARG A 464 -4.77 30.82 31.64
CA ARG A 464 -5.97 30.91 32.46
C ARG A 464 -5.65 31.77 33.70
N SER A 465 -6.38 32.87 33.82
CA SER A 465 -6.46 33.80 34.96
C SER A 465 -5.16 34.44 35.44
N ALA A 466 -4.76 35.56 34.83
CA ALA A 466 -4.05 36.60 35.56
C ALA A 466 -5.09 37.48 36.29
N TYR A 467 -5.06 37.52 37.62
CA TYR A 467 -5.86 38.45 38.42
C TYR A 467 -5.40 39.87 38.09
N VAL A 468 -6.25 40.66 37.44
CA VAL A 468 -5.98 42.08 37.18
C VAL A 468 -6.42 42.86 38.41
N PRO A 469 -5.51 43.46 39.20
CA PRO A 469 -5.87 44.20 40.40
C PRO A 469 -6.72 45.42 40.05
N THR A 470 -7.72 45.70 40.87
CA THR A 470 -8.61 46.83 40.69
C THR A 470 -7.96 48.13 41.18
N ILE A 471 -8.47 49.30 40.76
CA ILE A 471 -7.89 50.61 41.12
C ILE A 471 -7.84 50.81 42.65
N THR A 472 -8.73 50.17 43.41
CA THR A 472 -8.73 50.15 44.88
C THR A 472 -7.58 49.33 45.48
N ASP A 473 -7.12 48.28 44.81
CA ASP A 473 -5.98 47.46 45.25
C ASP A 473 -4.65 48.21 45.03
N ILE A 474 -4.55 48.99 43.94
CA ILE A 474 -3.36 49.78 43.58
C ILE A 474 -3.10 50.92 44.58
N LEU A 475 -4.15 51.46 45.23
CA LEU A 475 -4.03 52.61 46.14
C LEU A 475 -3.77 52.23 47.61
N HIS A 476 -3.85 50.95 47.97
CA HIS A 476 -3.46 50.48 49.30
C HIS A 476 -1.95 50.20 49.37
N LEU A 477 -1.17 51.13 49.95
CA LEU A 477 0.26 50.94 50.25
C LEU A 477 0.55 49.64 51.03
N GLY A 478 -0.39 49.18 51.85
CA GLY A 478 -0.30 47.90 52.57
C GLY A 478 -0.35 46.67 51.65
N TRP A 479 -1.07 46.74 50.53
CA TRP A 479 -1.12 45.66 49.54
C TRP A 479 0.21 45.52 48.82
N TRP A 480 0.80 46.63 48.34
CA TRP A 480 2.15 46.63 47.75
C TRP A 480 3.22 46.12 48.72
N ALA A 481 3.16 46.51 50.00
CA ALA A 481 4.09 46.02 51.00
C ALA A 481 3.91 44.51 51.26
N SER A 482 2.67 44.02 51.33
CA SER A 482 2.38 42.59 51.52
C SER A 482 2.75 41.75 50.30
N ALA A 483 2.47 42.22 49.08
CA ALA A 483 2.82 41.55 47.84
C ALA A 483 4.34 41.54 47.61
N ALA A 484 5.03 42.65 47.90
CA ALA A 484 6.48 42.70 47.86
C ALA A 484 7.12 41.79 48.91
N ALA A 485 6.61 41.78 50.15
CA ALA A 485 7.08 40.89 51.20
C ALA A 485 6.84 39.42 50.84
N TRP A 486 5.69 39.09 50.24
CA TRP A 486 5.38 37.73 49.81
C TRP A 486 6.22 37.29 48.61
N SER A 487 6.47 38.20 47.65
CA SER A 487 7.39 37.94 46.52
C SER A 487 8.82 37.73 46.99
N ILE A 488 9.31 38.55 47.94
CA ILE A 488 10.64 38.41 48.53
C ILE A 488 10.75 37.11 49.31
N LEU A 489 9.74 36.77 50.12
CA LEU A 489 9.70 35.51 50.85
C LEU A 489 9.70 34.31 49.90
N GLN A 490 8.90 34.38 48.83
CA GLN A 490 8.83 33.32 47.82
C GLN A 490 10.17 33.19 47.06
N GLN A 491 10.83 34.30 46.75
CA GLN A 491 12.19 34.29 46.17
C GLN A 491 13.24 33.77 47.14
N LEU A 492 13.14 34.07 48.45
CA LEU A 492 14.00 33.52 49.48
C LEU A 492 13.81 32.00 49.63
N PHE A 493 12.56 31.53 49.63
CA PHE A 493 12.26 30.09 49.68
C PHE A 493 12.72 29.37 48.41
N LEU A 494 12.50 29.94 47.22
CA LEU A 494 13.02 29.37 45.97
C LEU A 494 14.56 29.36 45.95
N SER A 495 15.23 30.42 46.42
CA SER A 495 16.69 30.48 46.44
C SER A 495 17.30 29.51 47.46
N LEU A 496 16.62 29.26 48.58
CA LEU A 496 17.05 28.31 49.61
C LEU A 496 16.80 26.85 49.23
N THR A 497 15.72 26.57 48.50
CA THR A 497 15.35 25.19 48.12
C THR A 497 15.95 24.75 46.79
N PHE A 498 16.28 25.68 45.88
CA PHE A 498 16.82 25.38 44.56
C PHE A 498 17.92 26.37 44.11
N PRO A 499 19.15 26.28 44.66
CA PRO A 499 20.24 27.21 44.33
C PRO A 499 20.80 27.10 42.90
N ARG A 500 20.29 26.19 42.05
CA ARG A 500 20.80 25.92 40.68
C ARG A 500 19.80 26.17 39.54
N PHE A 501 18.67 26.85 39.79
CA PHE A 501 17.62 27.00 38.76
C PHE A 501 17.80 28.21 37.81
N LEU A 502 18.85 29.03 37.99
CA LEU A 502 19.22 30.13 37.09
C LEU A 502 20.38 29.76 36.15
N GLU A 503 20.47 28.49 35.77
CA GLU A 503 21.21 28.13 34.56
C GLU A 503 20.22 28.33 33.40
N ALA A 504 20.32 29.50 32.76
CA ALA A 504 19.68 29.71 31.47
C ALA A 504 20.27 28.66 30.54
N ALA A 505 19.51 27.60 30.27
CA ALA A 505 19.85 26.66 29.22
C ALA A 505 19.76 27.45 27.91
N ASP A 506 20.91 27.88 27.40
CA ASP A 506 21.05 28.26 25.99
C ASP A 506 20.59 27.03 25.19
N MET A 507 19.40 27.15 24.59
CA MET A 507 18.92 26.17 23.63
C MET A 507 19.79 26.34 22.39
N GLU A 508 20.77 25.46 22.21
CA GLU A 508 21.44 25.29 20.93
C GLU A 508 20.36 24.94 19.88
N ASP A 509 20.15 25.86 18.94
CA ASP A 509 19.17 25.77 17.84
C ASP A 509 19.58 24.76 16.73
N ASP A 510 20.51 23.85 17.02
CA ASP A 510 21.34 23.21 15.97
C ASP A 510 20.96 21.76 15.59
N ASP A 511 19.77 21.24 15.91
CA ASP A 511 19.38 19.89 15.44
C ASP A 511 17.91 19.73 14.96
N PHE A 512 17.21 20.83 14.64
CA PHE A 512 15.86 20.74 14.04
C PHE A 512 15.84 20.32 12.56
N GLY A 513 17.02 20.02 11.97
CA GLY A 513 17.17 19.59 10.58
C GLY A 513 16.99 18.09 10.33
N ALA A 514 16.84 17.26 11.37
CA ALA A 514 16.59 15.84 11.18
C ALA A 514 15.19 15.63 10.59
N ALA A 515 15.11 15.08 9.37
CA ALA A 515 13.87 14.68 8.74
C ALA A 515 13.02 13.87 9.73
N LEU A 516 11.80 14.36 10.01
CA LEU A 516 10.87 13.71 10.91
C LEU A 516 10.71 12.23 10.52
N PRO A 517 10.76 11.29 11.48
CA PRO A 517 10.46 9.91 11.16
C PRO A 517 9.02 9.85 10.66
N LYS A 518 8.84 9.34 9.44
CA LYS A 518 7.53 9.21 8.84
C LYS A 518 6.64 8.32 9.69
N THR A 519 5.36 8.65 9.76
CA THR A 519 4.37 7.95 10.58
C THR A 519 3.25 7.39 9.72
N SER A 520 2.64 6.29 10.15
CA SER A 520 1.46 5.75 9.47
C SER A 520 0.32 6.77 9.45
N CYS A 521 -0.36 6.87 8.30
CA CYS A 521 -1.47 7.79 8.06
C CYS A 521 -2.52 7.11 7.18
N ILE A 522 -3.66 7.78 6.99
CA ILE A 522 -4.64 7.40 5.98
C ILE A 522 -4.37 8.24 4.73
N THR A 523 -4.28 7.60 3.57
CA THR A 523 -4.26 8.30 2.29
C THR A 523 -5.52 7.98 1.49
N GLU A 524 -6.19 9.02 1.00
CA GLU A 524 -7.22 8.88 -0.02
C GLU A 524 -6.54 8.70 -1.37
N GLN A 525 -6.98 7.68 -2.11
CA GLN A 525 -6.51 7.37 -3.44
C GLN A 525 -7.68 7.44 -4.41
N THR A 526 -7.46 8.10 -5.54
CA THR A 526 -8.44 8.17 -6.62
C THR A 526 -7.90 7.43 -7.83
N GLN A 527 -8.71 6.56 -8.42
CA GLN A 527 -8.37 5.88 -9.66
C GLN A 527 -9.46 6.11 -10.70
N TYR A 528 -9.04 6.33 -11.94
CA TYR A 528 -9.93 6.53 -13.08
C TYR A 528 -9.96 5.27 -13.96
N PHE A 529 -11.09 5.06 -14.62
CA PHE A 529 -11.31 3.98 -15.58
C PHE A 529 -12.42 4.36 -16.57
N PHE A 530 -12.53 3.64 -17.68
CA PHE A 530 -13.62 3.86 -18.63
C PHE A 530 -14.95 3.34 -18.11
N GLU A 531 -15.95 4.22 -18.03
CA GLU A 531 -17.29 3.87 -17.56
C GLU A 531 -18.09 3.15 -18.65
N ASN A 532 -18.21 3.82 -19.80
CA ASN A 532 -19.07 3.44 -20.92
C ASN A 532 -18.26 2.94 -22.13
N ASP A 533 -18.83 2.06 -22.94
CA ASP A 533 -18.19 1.44 -24.11
C ASP A 533 -18.43 2.19 -25.43
N ASP A 534 -19.12 3.34 -25.37
CA ASP A 534 -19.31 4.21 -26.52
C ASP A 534 -17.97 4.65 -27.14
N LYS A 535 -17.92 4.70 -28.47
CA LYS A 535 -16.68 4.96 -29.21
C LYS A 535 -16.32 6.43 -29.30
N SER A 536 -17.32 7.28 -29.53
CA SER A 536 -17.13 8.69 -29.87
C SER A 536 -17.85 9.60 -28.88
N PHE A 537 -17.15 10.61 -28.38
CA PHE A 537 -17.71 11.65 -27.52
C PHE A 537 -17.37 13.01 -28.11
N SER A 538 -18.30 13.95 -28.06
CA SER A 538 -18.07 15.32 -28.51
C SER A 538 -18.80 16.27 -27.59
N GLY A 539 -18.16 17.37 -27.25
CA GLY A 539 -18.70 18.32 -26.29
C GLY A 539 -18.07 19.69 -26.41
N ILE A 540 -18.64 20.62 -25.66
CA ILE A 540 -18.12 21.99 -25.53
C ILE A 540 -17.76 22.18 -24.06
N VAL A 541 -16.54 22.64 -23.82
CA VAL A 541 -16.07 23.10 -22.52
C VAL A 541 -16.39 24.59 -22.42
N ASP A 542 -17.49 24.90 -21.72
CA ASP A 542 -17.87 26.27 -21.43
C ASP A 542 -17.11 26.79 -20.21
N CYS A 543 -16.26 27.78 -20.42
CA CYS A 543 -15.62 28.55 -19.37
C CYS A 543 -16.22 29.96 -19.33
N ILE A 544 -15.97 30.71 -18.26
CA ILE A 544 -16.67 31.98 -17.98
C ILE A 544 -16.67 32.96 -19.17
N ASN A 545 -15.58 33.01 -19.95
CA ASN A 545 -15.39 33.95 -21.06
C ASN A 545 -15.08 33.28 -22.42
N CYS A 546 -15.12 31.96 -22.52
CA CYS A 546 -14.75 31.25 -23.74
C CYS A 546 -15.44 29.88 -23.81
N SER A 547 -15.52 29.32 -25.00
CA SER A 547 -15.92 27.94 -25.24
C SER A 547 -14.81 27.22 -25.99
N ARG A 548 -14.49 25.99 -25.60
CA ARG A 548 -13.56 25.11 -26.34
C ARG A 548 -14.31 23.89 -26.83
N LEU A 549 -14.28 23.62 -28.12
CA LEU A 549 -14.81 22.38 -28.67
C LEU A 549 -13.81 21.24 -28.43
N TYR A 550 -14.31 20.06 -28.12
CA TYR A 550 -13.49 18.84 -28.13
C TYR A 550 -14.24 17.66 -28.74
N HIS A 551 -13.44 16.74 -29.26
CA HIS A 551 -13.87 15.46 -29.78
C HIS A 551 -12.91 14.38 -29.26
N ALA A 552 -13.46 13.35 -28.64
CA ALA A 552 -12.73 12.22 -28.08
C ALA A 552 -13.21 10.93 -28.73
N GLU A 553 -12.29 10.15 -29.28
CA GLU A 553 -12.55 8.90 -29.98
C GLU A 553 -11.71 7.77 -29.36
N LYS A 554 -12.36 6.69 -28.93
CA LYS A 554 -11.67 5.50 -28.41
C LYS A 554 -11.07 4.69 -29.55
N ILE A 555 -9.79 4.34 -29.42
CA ILE A 555 -9.09 3.53 -30.40
C ILE A 555 -9.52 2.07 -30.23
N SER A 556 -9.97 1.44 -31.31
CA SER A 556 -10.43 0.05 -31.27
C SER A 556 -9.28 -0.91 -30.95
N ASN A 557 -9.57 -1.98 -30.20
CA ASN A 557 -8.62 -3.02 -29.76
C ASN A 557 -7.47 -2.53 -28.85
N THR A 558 -7.61 -1.38 -28.18
CA THR A 558 -6.67 -0.87 -27.19
C THR A 558 -7.40 -0.21 -26.01
N ASN A 559 -6.67 0.18 -24.96
CA ASN A 559 -7.15 1.01 -23.86
C ASN A 559 -6.93 2.52 -24.10
N LEU A 560 -6.74 2.95 -25.36
CA LEU A 560 -6.39 4.33 -25.69
C LEU A 560 -7.62 5.15 -26.11
N VAL A 561 -7.63 6.42 -25.71
CA VAL A 561 -8.54 7.43 -26.23
C VAL A 561 -7.75 8.55 -26.89
N PHE A 562 -8.14 8.92 -28.10
CA PHE A 562 -7.59 10.03 -28.84
C PHE A 562 -8.50 11.24 -28.69
N ILE A 563 -7.95 12.39 -28.28
CA ILE A 563 -8.72 13.60 -28.01
C ILE A 563 -8.14 14.74 -28.83
N ILE A 564 -9.00 15.42 -29.57
CA ILE A 564 -8.73 16.69 -30.24
C ILE A 564 -9.55 17.77 -29.53
N SER A 565 -8.91 18.85 -29.16
CA SER A 565 -9.56 20.01 -28.55
C SER A 565 -9.02 21.32 -29.09
N ASP A 566 -9.80 22.38 -28.98
CA ASP A 566 -9.28 23.73 -29.17
C ASP A 566 -8.16 24.02 -28.16
N SER A 567 -7.15 24.76 -28.60
CA SER A 567 -5.97 25.07 -27.81
C SER A 567 -6.30 25.69 -26.46
N GLN A 568 -5.65 25.21 -25.39
CA GLN A 568 -5.71 25.84 -24.06
C GLN A 568 -5.22 27.30 -24.08
N LEU A 569 -4.32 27.67 -25.00
CA LEU A 569 -3.80 29.05 -25.11
C LEU A 569 -4.87 30.04 -25.55
N LEU A 570 -5.87 29.59 -26.31
CA LEU A 570 -7.00 30.41 -26.75
C LEU A 570 -7.93 30.76 -25.59
N CYS A 571 -7.91 29.94 -24.52
CA CYS A 571 -8.67 30.24 -23.32
C CYS A 571 -7.98 29.82 -22.01
N ARG A 572 -7.37 30.81 -21.37
CA ARG A 572 -6.67 30.66 -20.08
C ARG A 572 -7.57 30.79 -18.84
N SER A 573 -8.85 31.11 -19.02
CA SER A 573 -9.78 31.44 -17.91
C SER A 573 -10.64 30.25 -17.44
N CYS A 574 -10.28 29.03 -17.82
CA CYS A 574 -10.95 27.83 -17.32
C CYS A 574 -10.48 27.50 -15.88
N ASP A 575 -11.35 26.80 -15.14
CA ASP A 575 -11.20 26.49 -13.71
C ASP A 575 -9.76 26.10 -13.32
N PRO A 576 -9.11 26.80 -12.38
CA PRO A 576 -7.69 26.62 -12.10
C PRO A 576 -7.40 25.48 -11.12
N LYS A 577 -8.42 24.80 -10.58
CA LYS A 577 -8.23 23.77 -9.55
C LYS A 577 -7.78 22.46 -10.22
N PRO A 578 -6.51 22.05 -10.08
CA PRO A 578 -6.02 20.82 -10.69
C PRO A 578 -6.77 19.64 -10.07
N LEU A 579 -7.11 18.67 -10.92
CA LEU A 579 -7.52 17.35 -10.46
C LEU A 579 -6.25 16.52 -10.34
N MET A 580 -5.89 16.13 -9.12
CA MET A 580 -4.71 15.30 -8.88
C MET A 580 -5.13 13.86 -8.70
N GLN A 581 -4.39 12.96 -9.34
CA GLN A 581 -4.50 11.52 -9.12
C GLN A 581 -3.24 11.08 -8.38
N ALA A 582 -3.24 11.27 -7.06
CA ALA A 582 -2.14 10.92 -6.18
C ALA A 582 -2.68 10.49 -4.83
N GLU A 583 -1.87 9.74 -4.07
CA GLU A 583 -2.14 9.49 -2.66
C GLU A 583 -2.11 10.81 -1.90
N LYS A 584 -3.26 11.17 -1.33
CA LYS A 584 -3.40 12.40 -0.56
C LYS A 584 -3.67 12.05 0.90
N PRO A 585 -2.92 12.58 1.87
CA PRO A 585 -3.25 12.44 3.28
C PRO A 585 -4.67 12.94 3.55
N ASP A 586 -5.47 12.12 4.23
CA ASP A 586 -6.85 12.44 4.57
C ASP A 586 -7.16 11.98 6.01
N GLU A 587 -8.17 12.58 6.63
CA GLU A 587 -8.62 12.15 7.97
C GLU A 587 -9.47 10.86 7.90
N GLY A 588 -9.82 10.41 6.70
CA GLY A 588 -10.59 9.20 6.44
C GLY A 588 -12.11 9.42 6.54
N PRO A 589 -12.92 8.35 6.38
CA PRO A 589 -14.35 8.43 6.56
C PRO A 589 -14.70 8.79 8.02
N ASN A 590 -15.74 9.60 8.21
CA ASN A 590 -16.10 10.08 9.54
C ASN A 590 -16.54 8.90 10.45
N PRO A 591 -15.79 8.60 11.53
CA PRO A 591 -16.09 7.45 12.39
C PRO A 591 -17.45 7.59 13.10
N CYS A 592 -17.89 8.83 13.36
CA CYS A 592 -19.19 9.11 13.99
C CYS A 592 -20.38 8.78 13.08
N GLU A 593 -20.17 8.73 11.76
CA GLU A 593 -21.20 8.31 10.80
C GLU A 593 -21.18 6.80 10.62
N MET A 594 -19.99 6.20 10.49
CA MET A 594 -19.82 4.76 10.36
C MET A 594 -20.40 3.97 11.54
N VAL A 595 -20.26 4.48 12.77
CA VAL A 595 -20.80 3.80 13.97
C VAL A 595 -22.33 3.77 14.02
N LYS A 596 -23.03 4.63 13.28
CA LYS A 596 -24.51 4.61 13.22
C LYS A 596 -25.02 3.39 12.45
N GLN A 597 -24.25 2.94 11.47
CA GLN A 597 -24.52 1.74 10.68
C GLN A 597 -23.25 0.88 10.63
N PRO A 598 -22.90 0.21 11.76
CA PRO A 598 -21.68 -0.54 11.84
C PRO A 598 -21.74 -1.76 10.90
N ARG A 599 -20.57 -2.15 10.38
CA ARG A 599 -20.39 -3.40 9.64
C ARG A 599 -20.79 -4.60 10.51
N TYR A 600 -21.33 -5.64 9.88
CA TYR A 600 -21.73 -6.86 10.58
C TYR A 600 -20.52 -7.56 11.22
N ARG A 601 -20.69 -8.03 12.45
CA ARG A 601 -19.69 -8.75 13.25
C ARG A 601 -20.37 -9.81 14.09
N LYS A 602 -19.67 -10.91 14.34
CA LYS A 602 -20.09 -11.96 15.25
C LYS A 602 -19.21 -11.95 16.50
N GLY A 603 -19.84 -11.82 17.67
CA GLY A 603 -19.15 -11.89 18.95
C GLY A 603 -18.80 -13.32 19.35
N PRO A 604 -17.98 -13.51 20.41
CA PRO A 604 -17.70 -14.83 20.95
C PRO A 604 -18.97 -15.54 21.45
N ASP A 605 -19.08 -16.85 21.20
CA ASP A 605 -20.23 -17.66 21.62
C ASP A 605 -20.30 -17.83 23.15
N VAL A 606 -19.15 -17.79 23.83
CA VAL A 606 -19.04 -18.01 25.28
C VAL A 606 -18.54 -16.74 25.96
N CYS A 607 -19.34 -16.21 26.87
CA CYS A 607 -18.95 -15.18 27.84
C CYS A 607 -18.90 -15.83 29.23
N PHE A 608 -17.80 -15.63 29.96
CA PHE A 608 -17.67 -16.07 31.35
C PHE A 608 -17.77 -14.85 32.27
N ASP A 609 -18.94 -14.65 32.88
CA ASP A 609 -19.23 -13.56 33.80
C ASP A 609 -20.07 -14.04 35.00
N GLU A 610 -20.12 -13.20 36.04
CA GLU A 610 -21.01 -13.30 37.21
C GLU A 610 -21.15 -14.71 37.81
N ALA A 611 -20.04 -15.28 38.29
CA ALA A 611 -20.09 -16.58 38.95
C ALA A 611 -20.74 -16.45 40.34
N LYS A 612 -21.75 -17.29 40.64
CA LYS A 612 -22.47 -17.27 41.94
C LYS A 612 -21.59 -17.44 43.19
N GLN A 613 -20.36 -17.93 43.02
CA GLN A 613 -19.39 -18.18 44.08
C GLN A 613 -18.22 -17.18 44.04
N GLU A 614 -18.30 -16.15 43.18
CA GLU A 614 -17.31 -15.07 43.08
C GLU A 614 -17.25 -14.28 44.39
N ASP A 615 -16.02 -13.95 44.82
CA ASP A 615 -15.80 -13.17 46.04
C ASP A 615 -15.69 -11.69 45.66
N SER A 616 -16.84 -11.02 45.60
CA SER A 616 -16.90 -9.59 45.27
C SER A 616 -16.53 -8.68 46.45
N ALA A 617 -16.11 -9.24 47.59
CA ALA A 617 -15.83 -8.48 48.80
C ALA A 617 -14.42 -7.85 48.81
N ASP A 618 -13.51 -8.30 47.93
CA ASP A 618 -12.17 -7.75 47.81
C ASP A 618 -12.16 -6.53 46.87
N CYS A 619 -12.47 -5.36 47.43
CA CYS A 619 -12.39 -4.10 46.72
C CYS A 619 -11.50 -3.10 47.47
N GLY A 620 -10.42 -2.64 46.84
CA GLY A 620 -9.65 -1.48 47.30
C GLY A 620 -9.02 -1.63 48.68
N GLY A 621 -8.02 -2.51 48.80
CA GLY A 621 -7.08 -2.48 49.91
C GLY A 621 -6.31 -1.16 49.91
N VAL A 622 -6.84 -0.14 50.57
CA VAL A 622 -6.07 1.05 50.92
C VAL A 622 -4.94 0.55 51.83
N SER A 623 -3.71 0.58 51.33
CA SER A 623 -2.50 0.52 52.15
C SER A 623 -2.52 1.74 53.06
N GLY A 624 -3.35 1.72 54.09
CA GLY A 624 -3.33 2.70 55.14
C GLY A 624 -1.97 2.59 55.77
N LEU A 625 -1.09 3.56 55.50
CA LEU A 625 0.10 3.80 56.29
C LEU A 625 -0.40 4.08 57.71
N SER A 626 -0.63 3.05 58.51
CA SER A 626 -0.85 3.19 59.93
C SER A 626 0.46 3.77 60.48
N PRO A 627 0.50 5.03 60.93
CA PRO A 627 1.73 5.56 61.51
C PRO A 627 2.08 4.66 62.69
N SER A 628 3.36 4.30 62.81
CA SER A 628 3.78 3.45 63.92
C SER A 628 3.36 4.12 65.23
N LEU A 629 2.71 3.37 66.12
CA LEU A 629 2.19 3.87 67.38
C LEU A 629 3.31 4.52 68.21
N TRP A 630 4.54 4.01 68.07
CA TRP A 630 5.77 4.55 68.64
C TRP A 630 6.18 5.91 68.06
N SER A 631 5.98 6.13 66.75
CA SER A 631 6.23 7.42 66.13
C SER A 631 5.24 8.48 66.62
N MET A 632 3.97 8.10 66.77
CA MET A 632 2.93 9.00 67.31
C MET A 632 3.17 9.32 68.79
N VAL A 633 3.55 8.34 69.60
CA VAL A 633 3.93 8.54 71.01
C VAL A 633 5.20 9.39 71.13
N GLY A 634 6.19 9.16 70.26
CA GLY A 634 7.40 9.98 70.19
C GLY A 634 7.11 11.44 69.87
N ILE A 635 6.27 11.70 68.87
CA ILE A 635 5.84 13.06 68.50
C ILE A 635 5.02 13.71 69.62
N GLN A 636 4.12 12.96 70.27
CA GLN A 636 3.36 13.46 71.42
C GLN A 636 4.24 13.77 72.63
N LEU A 637 5.28 12.96 72.91
CA LEU A 637 6.25 13.23 73.96
C LEU A 637 7.10 14.46 73.64
N VAL A 638 7.51 14.65 72.38
CA VAL A 638 8.23 15.86 71.94
C VAL A 638 7.33 17.09 72.05
N LEU A 639 6.05 16.99 71.66
CA LEU A 639 5.07 18.07 71.82
C LEU A 639 4.79 18.37 73.29
N LEU A 640 4.68 17.35 74.14
CA LEU A 640 4.54 17.52 75.59
C LEU A 640 5.78 18.13 76.22
N TRP A 641 6.99 17.79 75.74
CA TRP A 641 8.24 18.39 76.17
C TRP A 641 8.34 19.87 75.75
N LEU A 642 7.93 20.20 74.51
CA LEU A 642 7.89 21.57 74.00
C LEU A 642 6.82 22.42 74.72
N LEU A 643 5.68 21.84 75.12
CA LEU A 643 4.62 22.53 75.87
C LEU A 643 4.88 22.61 77.38
N SER A 644 5.66 21.68 77.96
CA SER A 644 6.07 21.72 79.38
C SER A 644 7.36 22.51 79.62
N GLY A 645 8.13 22.80 78.56
CA GLY A 645 9.35 23.60 78.59
C GLY A 645 9.15 25.12 78.48
N SER A 646 8.01 25.67 78.93
CA SER A 646 7.82 27.12 79.03
C SER A 646 6.79 27.49 80.10
N ARG A 647 7.22 27.54 81.37
CA ARG A 647 6.85 28.54 82.40
C ARG A 647 7.37 28.16 83.80
N HIS A 648 8.60 28.54 84.13
CA HIS A 648 8.95 29.38 85.30
C HIS A 648 10.47 29.40 85.56
N CYS A 649 11.12 30.50 85.22
CA CYS A 649 11.91 31.29 86.16
C CYS A 649 12.02 32.73 85.63
N GLN A 650 11.44 33.67 86.38
CA GLN A 650 11.69 35.11 86.27
C GLN A 650 13.04 35.42 86.92
N LEU A 651 13.88 36.19 86.23
CA LEU A 651 14.54 37.40 86.74
C LEU A 651 15.19 38.17 85.59
#